data_AF-A0AAW3F2Q2-F1
#
_entry.id   AF-A0AAW3F2Q2-F1
#
_cell.length_a   1.000
_cell.length_b   1.000
_cell.length_c   1.000
_cell.angle_alpha   90.00
_cell.angle_beta   90.00
_cell.angle_gamma   90.00
#
_symmetry.space_group_name_H-M   'P 1'
#
loop_
_entity.id
_entity.type
_entity.pdbx_description
1 polymer ?
#
loop_
_entity_poly.entity_id
_entity_poly.type
_entity_poly.pdbx_seq_one_letter_code
_entity_poly.pdbx_strand_id
1 'polypeptide(L)'
;MARIMRRWFGVAALLASGLASAPAALAADDAPAAQAAAPAASVPAASPLKSAAQPSFALYYGKQPPVELLSAYDAAVVEPDSGFDPLAHPLPHTTWFAYASVGEVLPSRDYYASIPKSWFAGSNAAWASRVIDQGQPDWPAFFVDHVIRPLWEKGYRGFFLDTLDSYQLAATTDEARARQQAGLVAVIRAIRARYPAAKLILNRGFEILPQVHDQVYAVAFESLYHGWNQAQQRYVAVPQADRDWLLGQARTIRSQYGLPVISIDYCAPGDRACSRDAIERIRGDGLVPYVTDGALATMGVGAVEPLKRRILVLQDPPARTDLNVSPGVRYLAMPLNYLGYQVDYVDARGELPGGALSDRYAGIVLWLNNDVPRGAAYRAWLEAQVDAHMPIAVFTSFGTPMDVQLARKLDLTMVDGAPAKGRLEVENYDPRLMGFEMKPMPDPRDYTAVRAGAHSRSLLRLRSGAFEIDGAALTPWGGYVMRPFGVYSLGAVNQSRWVTQPLEFLRAALRLPADMPVPDTTTENGRRLLMSHIDGDGFASRSEYSTAAMPNAPATPLYSGDELYRLLRDSGMPTTVSLIEGEVSDEGPYRAFAAHLRGIGRKLFELPNVEVATHTYTHPLQWMRVTGLGVSDDDAPAEGGGTASASGLSIDIPGYRFSIDREVGGSISYIDREIAPAAKPVKMVLWSGDCQVPAPVLKAAYRAGVLNMNGGDTLITKSYPSWTAIAPLGVMKDGYYQVFAPNQNEELYTDLWHGPFYGFTRVLETFAMTDAPIRFKPMDIYYHMFSGTKLASMKALETIFKAVLAQPVTPVFSSDYARKVLDSLDMSIARDGDAWVIRDAGRLRTVRLPAGKVPDLRGATGVAGYAPGPGGTYVHLSGSQARFGVIDVAQAPRIPYLADANGSIENFERNARGFSFDLHSLIAPQFRLANAGACRVTRHPLASTPSSLHVDVACDI
;
A
#
# COMPACT_ATOMS: atom_id res chain seq x y z
N MET A 1 34.50 -24.73 -33.63
CA MET A 1 35.90 -25.21 -33.69
C MET A 1 36.84 -24.01 -33.72
N ALA A 2 38.10 -24.22 -33.32
CA ALA A 2 39.31 -23.44 -33.68
C ALA A 2 39.35 -21.90 -33.45
N ARG A 3 40.59 -21.44 -33.25
CA ARG A 3 41.02 -20.07 -32.92
C ARG A 3 41.59 -19.40 -34.21
N ILE A 4 41.95 -18.11 -34.13
CA ILE A 4 42.78 -17.30 -35.08
C ILE A 4 42.01 -16.63 -36.25
N MET A 5 42.39 -15.47 -36.84
CA MET A 5 42.97 -14.16 -36.42
C MET A 5 43.27 -13.32 -37.71
N ARG A 6 43.59 -12.01 -37.59
CA ARG A 6 44.28 -11.11 -38.58
C ARG A 6 43.43 -10.62 -39.78
N ARG A 7 43.66 -9.45 -40.42
CA ARG A 7 44.31 -8.12 -40.08
C ARG A 7 44.04 -7.10 -41.25
N TRP A 8 44.86 -6.03 -41.39
CA TRP A 8 45.06 -5.08 -42.53
C TRP A 8 44.36 -3.69 -42.39
N PHE A 9 44.96 -2.52 -42.72
CA PHE A 9 46.36 -2.08 -42.99
C PHE A 9 46.52 -0.51 -42.96
N GLY A 10 47.76 0.04 -42.90
CA GLY A 10 48.10 1.49 -43.09
C GLY A 10 48.06 2.40 -41.82
N VAL A 11 49.01 3.29 -41.42
CA VAL A 11 50.24 3.96 -41.96
C VAL A 11 49.94 5.22 -42.82
N ALA A 12 50.49 6.45 -42.63
CA ALA A 12 51.57 7.01 -41.76
C ALA A 12 51.26 8.47 -41.27
N ALA A 13 51.68 8.95 -40.07
CA ALA A 13 52.91 9.73 -39.72
C ALA A 13 52.76 11.30 -39.80
N LEU A 14 53.57 12.19 -39.19
CA LEU A 14 54.89 12.11 -38.51
C LEU A 14 55.19 13.33 -37.55
N LEU A 15 55.67 13.10 -36.30
CA LEU A 15 56.52 13.98 -35.41
C LEU A 15 56.07 15.44 -35.04
N ALA A 16 56.59 16.20 -34.04
CA ALA A 16 57.64 16.12 -32.98
C ALA A 16 57.41 17.28 -31.93
N SER A 17 58.13 17.52 -30.81
CA SER A 17 58.91 16.71 -29.82
C SER A 17 59.52 17.60 -28.68
N GLY A 18 59.53 17.15 -27.41
CA GLY A 18 60.25 17.79 -26.26
C GLY A 18 59.49 17.55 -24.92
N LEU A 19 60.05 17.08 -23.78
CA LEU A 19 61.32 17.31 -23.03
C LEU A 19 61.38 18.71 -22.36
N ALA A 20 61.73 18.87 -21.07
CA ALA A 20 61.88 17.98 -19.89
C ALA A 20 61.78 18.87 -18.60
N SER A 21 62.09 18.53 -17.34
CA SER A 21 62.63 17.35 -16.61
C SER A 21 62.28 17.47 -15.10
N ALA A 22 62.66 16.49 -14.26
CA ALA A 22 62.72 16.60 -12.78
C ALA A 22 64.19 16.59 -12.29
N PRO A 23 64.49 16.97 -11.03
CA PRO A 23 64.86 15.94 -10.03
C PRO A 23 64.38 16.25 -8.59
N ALA A 24 64.78 15.44 -7.61
CA ALA A 24 64.50 15.59 -6.17
C ALA A 24 65.71 15.16 -5.31
N ALA A 25 65.87 15.70 -4.09
CA ALA A 25 66.50 15.04 -2.93
C ALA A 25 66.57 15.90 -1.62
N LEU A 26 66.19 15.27 -0.50
CA LEU A 26 66.85 15.27 0.84
C LEU A 26 67.13 16.56 1.66
N ALA A 27 66.35 16.66 2.76
CA ALA A 27 66.80 16.53 4.18
C ALA A 27 67.31 17.71 5.05
N ALA A 28 66.76 17.72 6.28
CA ALA A 28 67.30 18.10 7.60
C ALA A 28 67.49 19.59 8.02
N ASP A 29 66.78 19.90 9.12
CA ASP A 29 67.09 20.77 10.27
C ASP A 29 68.13 21.90 10.16
N ASP A 30 67.69 23.14 10.47
CA ASP A 30 68.06 23.74 11.76
C ASP A 30 67.11 24.92 12.14
N ALA A 31 67.13 25.36 13.41
CA ALA A 31 66.40 26.54 13.89
C ALA A 31 67.30 27.47 14.73
N PRO A 32 67.08 28.79 14.68
CA PRO A 32 66.60 29.44 15.89
C PRO A 32 65.57 30.57 15.65
N ALA A 33 64.94 31.03 16.74
CA ALA A 33 63.82 31.97 16.70
C ALA A 33 64.23 33.46 16.73
N ALA A 34 63.43 34.30 16.07
CA ALA A 34 63.33 35.75 16.30
C ALA A 34 61.87 36.20 16.10
N GLN A 35 61.46 37.26 16.80
CA GLN A 35 60.03 37.68 16.89
C GLN A 35 59.64 38.70 15.81
N ALA A 36 58.43 38.58 15.26
CA ALA A 36 57.76 39.66 14.52
C ALA A 36 56.22 39.54 14.56
N ALA A 37 55.56 40.69 14.72
CA ALA A 37 54.16 41.05 14.40
C ALA A 37 53.03 39.99 14.45
N ALA A 38 52.02 40.24 15.29
CA ALA A 38 50.73 39.54 15.24
C ALA A 38 49.73 40.22 14.28
N PRO A 39 49.12 39.50 13.32
CA PRO A 39 47.94 39.94 12.58
C PRO A 39 46.63 39.38 13.17
N ALA A 40 45.49 39.91 12.70
CA ALA A 40 44.16 39.66 13.26
C ALA A 40 43.74 38.18 13.31
N ALA A 41 42.99 37.82 14.37
CA ALA A 41 42.35 36.52 14.49
C ALA A 41 41.26 36.34 13.42
N SER A 42 41.41 35.34 12.56
CA SER A 42 40.35 34.89 11.67
C SER A 42 39.26 34.19 12.48
N VAL A 43 38.04 34.71 12.43
CA VAL A 43 36.86 34.00 12.95
C VAL A 43 36.73 32.70 12.14
N PRO A 44 36.67 31.51 12.79
CA PRO A 44 36.49 30.27 12.06
C PRO A 44 35.15 30.32 11.33
N ALA A 45 35.17 30.06 10.02
CA ALA A 45 33.95 30.00 9.23
C ALA A 45 33.00 28.96 9.84
N ALA A 46 31.83 29.41 10.29
CA ALA A 46 30.86 28.54 10.93
C ALA A 46 30.54 27.37 10.00
N SER A 47 30.72 26.14 10.50
CA SER A 47 30.27 24.96 9.76
C SER A 47 28.79 25.15 9.41
N PRO A 48 28.36 24.87 8.17
CA PRO A 48 26.97 25.06 7.79
C PRO A 48 26.12 24.22 8.74
N LEU A 49 25.28 24.90 9.53
CA LEU A 49 24.28 24.26 10.37
C LEU A 49 23.52 23.29 9.48
N LYS A 50 23.47 22.01 9.85
CA LYS A 50 22.55 21.07 9.20
C LYS A 50 21.15 21.66 9.35
N SER A 51 20.59 22.20 8.27
CA SER A 51 19.20 22.59 8.26
C SER A 51 18.42 21.34 8.65
N ALA A 52 17.68 21.42 9.76
CA ALA A 52 16.61 20.47 9.97
C ALA A 52 15.70 20.54 8.75
N ALA A 53 15.18 19.40 8.30
CA ALA A 53 14.13 19.41 7.29
C ALA A 53 12.93 20.16 7.88
N GLN A 54 12.45 21.19 7.19
CA GLN A 54 11.23 21.87 7.64
C GLN A 54 10.05 20.89 7.52
N PRO A 55 9.13 20.86 8.49
CA PRO A 55 7.99 19.96 8.44
C PRO A 55 7.13 20.23 7.20
N SER A 56 6.55 19.17 6.66
CA SER A 56 5.68 19.17 5.48
C SER A 56 4.21 19.26 5.89
N PHE A 57 3.46 20.09 5.17
CA PHE A 57 2.05 20.39 5.47
C PHE A 57 1.18 20.13 4.24
N ALA A 58 -0.06 19.68 4.48
CA ALA A 58 -1.15 19.66 3.52
C ALA A 58 -2.43 20.22 4.14
N LEU A 59 -3.32 20.75 3.28
CA LEU A 59 -4.64 21.24 3.65
C LEU A 59 -5.67 20.68 2.67
N TYR A 60 -6.76 20.10 3.19
CA TYR A 60 -7.81 19.48 2.37
C TYR A 60 -9.19 19.60 3.04
N TYR A 61 -10.06 20.45 2.47
CA TYR A 61 -11.42 20.72 2.97
C TYR A 61 -12.51 20.05 2.11
N GLY A 62 -12.12 19.19 1.16
CA GLY A 62 -13.05 18.35 0.41
C GLY A 62 -13.72 17.27 1.28
N LYS A 63 -14.86 16.73 0.80
CA LYS A 63 -15.73 15.82 1.57
C LYS A 63 -15.15 14.42 1.85
N GLN A 64 -14.07 14.02 1.19
CA GLN A 64 -13.46 12.69 1.35
C GLN A 64 -11.93 12.81 1.40
N PRO A 65 -11.34 13.09 2.59
CA PRO A 65 -9.90 13.21 2.73
C PRO A 65 -9.14 11.97 2.23
N PRO A 66 -8.20 12.11 1.27
CA PRO A 66 -7.40 11.00 0.77
C PRO A 66 -6.29 10.67 1.78
N VAL A 67 -6.62 9.90 2.82
CA VAL A 67 -5.71 9.50 3.92
C VAL A 67 -4.37 8.97 3.39
N GLU A 68 -4.43 8.17 2.32
CA GLU A 68 -3.29 7.55 1.63
C GLU A 68 -2.31 8.56 0.98
N LEU A 69 -2.75 9.79 0.70
CA LEU A 69 -1.93 10.89 0.17
C LEU A 69 -1.52 11.86 1.29
N LEU A 70 -2.44 12.11 2.22
CA LEU A 70 -2.19 12.97 3.39
C LEU A 70 -1.15 12.37 4.35
N SER A 71 -1.00 11.05 4.37
CA SER A 71 0.02 10.32 5.15
C SER A 71 1.47 10.55 4.71
N ALA A 72 1.70 11.22 3.57
CA ALA A 72 3.02 11.67 3.14
C ALA A 72 3.54 12.86 3.97
N TYR A 73 2.63 13.64 4.58
CA TYR A 73 2.93 14.91 5.23
C TYR A 73 3.07 14.75 6.77
N ASP A 74 3.79 15.66 7.42
CA ASP A 74 3.96 15.67 8.88
C ASP A 74 2.74 16.26 9.60
N ALA A 75 1.97 17.10 8.89
CA ALA A 75 0.75 17.73 9.34
C ALA A 75 -0.28 17.78 8.19
N ALA A 76 -1.49 17.31 8.44
CA ALA A 76 -2.59 17.37 7.48
C ALA A 76 -3.78 18.09 8.13
N VAL A 77 -4.12 19.27 7.60
CA VAL A 77 -5.28 20.08 8.01
C VAL A 77 -6.50 19.64 7.22
N VAL A 78 -7.58 19.30 7.92
CA VAL A 78 -8.86 18.94 7.30
C VAL A 78 -10.02 19.73 7.91
N GLU A 79 -11.10 19.85 7.14
CA GLU A 79 -12.37 20.40 7.62
C GLU A 79 -13.06 19.38 8.54
N PRO A 80 -13.20 19.63 9.86
CA PRO A 80 -13.72 18.65 10.81
C PRO A 80 -15.22 18.29 10.66
N ASP A 81 -15.98 19.07 9.89
CA ASP A 81 -17.38 18.80 9.57
C ASP A 81 -17.54 18.03 8.24
N SER A 82 -16.43 17.60 7.62
CA SER A 82 -16.41 16.69 6.45
C SER A 82 -16.93 15.28 6.75
N GLY A 83 -17.00 14.90 8.04
CA GLY A 83 -17.31 13.53 8.49
C GLY A 83 -16.08 12.64 8.69
N PHE A 84 -14.86 13.18 8.57
CA PHE A 84 -13.62 12.46 8.83
C PHE A 84 -13.43 12.11 10.31
N ASP A 85 -12.92 10.90 10.58
CA ASP A 85 -12.57 10.41 11.92
C ASP A 85 -11.05 10.13 12.06
N PRO A 86 -10.29 11.03 12.71
CA PRO A 86 -8.88 10.82 13.05
C PRO A 86 -8.57 9.55 13.85
N LEU A 87 -9.51 9.03 14.64
CA LEU A 87 -9.30 7.82 15.47
C LEU A 87 -9.43 6.53 14.65
N ALA A 88 -10.22 6.55 13.57
CA ALA A 88 -10.27 5.47 12.58
C ALA A 88 -9.02 5.42 11.69
N HIS A 89 -8.25 6.51 11.61
CA HIS A 89 -7.07 6.63 10.75
C HIS A 89 -5.79 7.05 11.52
N PRO A 90 -5.30 6.23 12.47
CA PRO A 90 -4.08 6.55 13.23
C PRO A 90 -2.83 6.40 12.35
N LEU A 91 -2.09 7.50 12.13
CA LEU A 91 -0.86 7.53 11.34
C LEU A 91 0.36 7.80 12.24
N PRO A 92 1.46 7.03 12.16
CA PRO A 92 2.63 7.25 13.04
C PRO A 92 3.37 8.57 12.79
N HIS A 93 3.32 9.08 11.56
CA HIS A 93 4.17 10.21 11.10
C HIS A 93 3.40 11.46 10.70
N THR A 94 2.06 11.43 10.78
CA THR A 94 1.19 12.52 10.32
C THR A 94 0.31 12.97 11.48
N THR A 95 0.41 14.24 11.86
CA THR A 95 -0.51 14.82 12.84
C THR A 95 -1.77 15.32 12.13
N TRP A 96 -2.94 14.85 12.57
CA TRP A 96 -4.22 15.41 12.11
C TRP A 96 -4.49 16.76 12.76
N PHE A 97 -4.68 17.78 11.93
CA PHE A 97 -5.10 19.13 12.30
C PHE A 97 -6.56 19.35 11.89
N ALA A 98 -7.35 19.96 12.77
CA ALA A 98 -8.66 20.50 12.39
C ALA A 98 -8.55 21.97 12.00
N TYR A 99 -9.27 22.38 10.96
CA TYR A 99 -9.54 23.79 10.69
C TYR A 99 -10.42 24.39 11.81
N ALA A 100 -10.04 25.57 12.32
CA ALA A 100 -10.80 26.28 13.35
C ALA A 100 -10.66 27.81 13.17
N SER A 101 -11.71 28.46 12.65
CA SER A 101 -11.76 29.91 12.50
C SER A 101 -11.99 30.59 13.86
N VAL A 102 -11.17 31.59 14.21
CA VAL A 102 -11.15 32.24 15.54
C VAL A 102 -11.75 33.65 15.51
N GLY A 103 -11.44 34.42 14.45
CA GLY A 103 -11.98 35.77 14.24
C GLY A 103 -13.40 35.78 13.69
N GLU A 104 -13.84 34.70 13.06
CA GLU A 104 -15.13 34.57 12.39
C GLU A 104 -15.83 33.24 12.67
N VAL A 105 -17.15 33.19 12.44
CA VAL A 105 -17.94 31.96 12.49
C VAL A 105 -18.95 31.92 11.34
N LEU A 106 -19.11 30.73 10.74
CA LEU A 106 -20.16 30.45 9.75
C LEU A 106 -21.48 30.10 10.46
N PRO A 107 -22.65 30.60 9.99
CA PRO A 107 -23.95 30.24 10.53
C PRO A 107 -24.31 28.75 10.50
N SER A 108 -23.53 27.93 9.76
CA SER A 108 -23.70 26.48 9.63
C SER A 108 -22.95 25.65 10.68
N ARG A 109 -22.12 26.25 11.55
CA ARG A 109 -21.41 25.53 12.61
C ARG A 109 -22.37 25.23 13.77
N ASP A 110 -22.36 24.01 14.30
CA ASP A 110 -23.26 23.58 15.39
C ASP A 110 -23.21 24.50 16.62
N TYR A 111 -22.02 25.04 16.95
CA TYR A 111 -21.83 25.94 18.08
C TYR A 111 -22.31 27.39 17.82
N TYR A 112 -22.67 27.77 16.59
CA TYR A 112 -23.09 29.13 16.24
C TYR A 112 -24.31 29.61 17.05
N ALA A 113 -25.29 28.73 17.26
CA ALA A 113 -26.50 29.04 18.02
C ALA A 113 -26.24 29.31 19.52
N SER A 114 -25.10 28.87 20.04
CA SER A 114 -24.67 29.06 21.43
C SER A 114 -23.91 30.38 21.65
N ILE A 115 -23.54 31.11 20.59
CA ILE A 115 -22.82 32.38 20.69
C ILE A 115 -23.79 33.52 21.04
N PRO A 116 -23.59 34.28 22.13
CA PRO A 116 -24.36 35.47 22.44
C PRO A 116 -24.32 36.49 21.31
N LYS A 117 -25.49 36.97 20.87
CA LYS A 117 -25.61 37.89 19.71
C LYS A 117 -24.86 39.23 19.91
N SER A 118 -24.56 39.60 21.15
CA SER A 118 -23.74 40.75 21.54
C SER A 118 -22.24 40.59 21.26
N TRP A 119 -21.75 39.38 21.00
CA TRP A 119 -20.34 39.10 20.68
C TRP A 119 -20.01 39.24 19.20
N PHE A 120 -20.98 39.56 18.33
CA PHE A 120 -20.72 39.75 16.90
C PHE A 120 -20.33 41.20 16.59
N ALA A 121 -19.04 41.43 16.32
CA ALA A 121 -18.50 42.73 15.90
C ALA A 121 -18.93 43.15 14.48
N GLY A 122 -19.27 42.19 13.61
CA GLY A 122 -19.59 42.49 12.21
C GLY A 122 -20.00 41.26 11.38
N SER A 123 -19.77 41.34 10.07
CA SER A 123 -20.03 40.27 9.09
C SER A 123 -19.12 40.42 7.88
N ASN A 124 -18.54 39.31 7.39
CA ASN A 124 -17.69 39.29 6.21
C ASN A 124 -18.48 38.71 5.02
N ALA A 125 -18.93 39.59 4.14
CA ALA A 125 -19.87 39.24 3.07
C ALA A 125 -19.27 38.29 2.01
N ALA A 126 -17.95 38.27 1.83
CA ALA A 126 -17.28 37.39 0.86
C ALA A 126 -17.28 35.91 1.29
N TRP A 127 -17.45 35.65 2.60
CA TRP A 127 -17.44 34.31 3.19
C TRP A 127 -18.75 33.97 3.92
N ALA A 128 -19.77 34.84 3.85
CA ALA A 128 -21.07 34.69 4.52
C ALA A 128 -21.00 34.47 6.05
N SER A 129 -19.92 34.92 6.68
CA SER A 129 -19.58 34.69 8.09
C SER A 129 -19.88 35.90 8.99
N ARG A 130 -19.85 35.68 10.30
CA ARG A 130 -19.96 36.72 11.33
C ARG A 130 -18.62 36.93 12.03
N VAL A 131 -18.16 38.18 12.11
CA VAL A 131 -16.92 38.54 12.83
C VAL A 131 -17.22 38.56 14.33
N ILE A 132 -16.37 37.91 15.12
CA ILE A 132 -16.46 37.82 16.59
C ILE A 132 -15.60 38.92 17.23
N ASP A 133 -16.17 39.63 18.20
CA ASP A 133 -15.46 40.54 19.08
C ASP A 133 -14.53 39.75 20.02
N GLN A 134 -13.23 39.77 19.72
CA GLN A 134 -12.21 39.07 20.51
C GLN A 134 -12.00 39.75 21.89
N GLY A 135 -12.50 40.97 22.09
CA GLY A 135 -12.46 41.66 23.37
C GLY A 135 -13.44 41.12 24.42
N GLN A 136 -14.30 40.16 24.07
CA GLN A 136 -15.24 39.53 24.99
C GLN A 136 -14.51 38.59 25.96
N PRO A 137 -14.61 38.79 27.28
CA PRO A 137 -13.75 38.09 28.26
C PRO A 137 -14.00 36.57 28.33
N ASP A 138 -15.22 36.13 28.01
CA ASP A 138 -15.61 34.72 28.04
C ASP A 138 -15.28 33.97 26.73
N TRP A 139 -14.91 34.68 25.66
CA TRP A 139 -14.64 34.08 24.34
C TRP A 139 -13.50 33.04 24.35
N PRO A 140 -12.35 33.26 25.03
CA PRO A 140 -11.31 32.24 25.17
C PRO A 140 -11.80 30.94 25.82
N ALA A 141 -12.66 31.03 26.83
CA ALA A 141 -13.23 29.86 27.48
C ALA A 141 -14.24 29.17 26.56
N PHE A 142 -15.16 29.93 25.95
CA PHE A 142 -16.14 29.42 24.99
C PHE A 142 -15.46 28.68 23.82
N PHE A 143 -14.41 29.26 23.23
CA PHE A 143 -13.72 28.66 22.08
C PHE A 143 -13.01 27.35 22.45
N VAL A 144 -12.36 27.30 23.62
CA VAL A 144 -11.76 26.06 24.14
C VAL A 144 -12.80 24.98 24.37
N ASP A 145 -13.96 25.32 24.94
CA ASP A 145 -14.95 24.34 25.39
C ASP A 145 -15.95 23.90 24.30
N HIS A 146 -16.29 24.77 23.34
CA HIS A 146 -17.28 24.49 22.29
C HIS A 146 -16.67 24.19 20.91
N VAL A 147 -15.41 24.59 20.66
CA VAL A 147 -14.72 24.31 19.39
C VAL A 147 -13.59 23.29 19.62
N ILE A 148 -12.63 23.60 20.50
CA ILE A 148 -11.39 22.81 20.60
C ILE A 148 -11.58 21.48 21.34
N ARG A 149 -12.36 21.45 22.43
CA ARG A 149 -12.61 20.22 23.21
C ARG A 149 -13.26 19.10 22.37
N PRO A 150 -14.38 19.31 21.64
CA PRO A 150 -14.98 18.28 20.80
C PRO A 150 -14.04 17.76 19.71
N LEU A 151 -13.18 18.62 19.15
CA LEU A 151 -12.18 18.23 18.15
C LEU A 151 -11.05 17.40 18.76
N TRP A 152 -10.58 17.75 19.97
CA TRP A 152 -9.62 16.94 20.70
C TRP A 152 -10.20 15.55 21.06
N GLU A 153 -11.48 15.48 21.39
CA GLU A 153 -12.20 14.24 21.68
C GLU A 153 -12.41 13.39 20.40
N LYS A 154 -12.68 14.00 19.24
CA LYS A 154 -12.58 13.38 17.90
C LYS A 154 -11.15 12.95 17.50
N GLY A 155 -10.15 13.11 18.36
CA GLY A 155 -8.78 12.62 18.12
C GLY A 155 -7.82 13.60 17.44
N TYR A 156 -8.24 14.82 17.06
CA TYR A 156 -7.33 15.82 16.51
C TYR A 156 -6.25 16.22 17.53
N ARG A 157 -5.01 16.42 17.06
CA ARG A 157 -3.85 16.79 17.91
C ARG A 157 -3.16 18.08 17.47
N GLY A 158 -3.66 18.70 16.40
CA GLY A 158 -3.36 20.09 16.07
C GLY A 158 -4.58 20.87 15.63
N PHE A 159 -4.45 22.19 15.61
CA PHE A 159 -5.49 23.13 15.19
C PHE A 159 -4.89 24.18 14.26
N PHE A 160 -5.52 24.39 13.11
CA PHE A 160 -5.21 25.49 12.19
C PHE A 160 -6.14 26.65 12.53
N LEU A 161 -5.58 27.65 13.22
CA LEU A 161 -6.28 28.80 13.75
C LEU A 161 -6.35 29.90 12.69
N ASP A 162 -7.55 30.15 12.19
CA ASP A 162 -7.80 31.01 11.04
C ASP A 162 -8.53 32.32 11.43
N THR A 163 -8.64 33.25 10.47
CA THR A 163 -9.27 34.59 10.59
C THR A 163 -8.70 35.48 11.70
N LEU A 164 -7.43 35.26 12.06
CA LEU A 164 -6.72 35.98 13.12
C LEU A 164 -6.52 37.48 12.85
N ASP A 165 -6.81 37.97 11.64
CA ASP A 165 -6.77 39.37 11.22
C ASP A 165 -8.15 39.99 10.93
N SER A 166 -9.24 39.21 10.90
CA SER A 166 -10.60 39.70 10.60
C SER A 166 -11.12 40.77 11.58
N TYR A 167 -10.52 40.88 12.76
CA TYR A 167 -10.79 41.99 13.70
C TYR A 167 -10.53 43.37 13.07
N GLN A 168 -9.64 43.47 12.08
CA GLN A 168 -9.36 44.72 11.36
C GLN A 168 -10.56 45.24 10.54
N LEU A 169 -11.56 44.40 10.26
CA LEU A 169 -12.83 44.80 9.62
C LEU A 169 -13.73 45.65 10.55
N ALA A 170 -13.51 45.59 11.87
CA ALA A 170 -14.29 46.32 12.88
C ALA A 170 -13.44 47.33 13.69
N ALA A 171 -12.15 47.02 13.92
CA ALA A 171 -11.27 47.82 14.77
C ALA A 171 -10.57 48.96 13.99
N THR A 172 -11.15 50.15 14.03
CA THR A 172 -10.67 51.35 13.33
C THR A 172 -9.66 52.21 14.10
N THR A 173 -9.44 51.96 15.40
CA THR A 173 -8.46 52.67 16.23
C THR A 173 -7.43 51.70 16.84
N ASP A 174 -6.23 52.19 17.15
CA ASP A 174 -5.16 51.37 17.71
C ASP A 174 -5.54 50.74 19.06
N GLU A 175 -6.28 51.46 19.90
CA GLU A 175 -6.81 50.94 21.17
C GLU A 175 -7.90 49.87 20.97
N ALA A 176 -8.69 49.96 19.89
CA ALA A 176 -9.59 48.86 19.52
C ALA A 176 -8.78 47.65 19.04
N ARG A 177 -7.79 47.85 18.17
CA ARG A 177 -6.91 46.79 17.62
C ARG A 177 -6.15 46.06 18.72
N ALA A 178 -5.54 46.79 19.65
CA ALA A 178 -4.81 46.23 20.78
C ALA A 178 -5.70 45.36 21.68
N ARG A 179 -6.97 45.75 21.92
CA ARG A 179 -7.93 44.93 22.67
C ARG A 179 -8.31 43.64 21.94
N GLN A 180 -8.51 43.69 20.63
CA GLN A 180 -8.78 42.48 19.82
C GLN A 180 -7.57 41.53 19.82
N GLN A 181 -6.36 42.08 19.65
CA GLN A 181 -5.10 41.33 19.71
C GLN A 181 -4.88 40.66 21.07
N ALA A 182 -5.14 41.37 22.18
CA ALA A 182 -5.08 40.79 23.52
C ALA A 182 -6.08 39.64 23.72
N GLY A 183 -7.27 39.75 23.11
CA GLY A 183 -8.26 38.68 23.04
C GLY A 183 -7.75 37.42 22.34
N LEU A 184 -7.20 37.56 21.13
CA LEU A 184 -6.61 36.45 20.36
C LEU A 184 -5.45 35.78 21.13
N VAL A 185 -4.60 36.57 21.78
CA VAL A 185 -3.53 36.07 22.67
C VAL A 185 -4.10 35.27 23.84
N ALA A 186 -5.23 35.70 24.42
CA ALA A 186 -5.91 34.96 25.47
C ALA A 186 -6.53 33.64 24.97
N VAL A 187 -7.11 33.60 23.77
CA VAL A 187 -7.60 32.35 23.13
C VAL A 187 -6.46 31.34 22.98
N ILE A 188 -5.33 31.73 22.38
CA ILE A 188 -4.18 30.84 22.15
C ILE A 188 -3.64 30.29 23.48
N ARG A 189 -3.48 31.16 24.49
CA ARG A 189 -3.01 30.77 25.82
C ARG A 189 -4.00 29.84 26.54
N ALA A 190 -5.31 30.06 26.40
CA ALA A 190 -6.33 29.17 26.96
C ALA A 190 -6.29 27.76 26.33
N ILE A 191 -6.12 27.67 25.00
CA ILE A 191 -5.95 26.39 24.29
C ILE A 191 -4.72 25.64 24.82
N ARG A 192 -3.57 26.32 24.91
CA ARG A 192 -2.30 25.71 25.36
C ARG A 192 -2.31 25.33 26.83
N ALA A 193 -2.98 26.11 27.69
CA ALA A 193 -3.18 25.77 29.10
C ALA A 193 -4.07 24.52 29.27
N ARG A 194 -5.14 24.40 28.46
CA ARG A 194 -6.07 23.25 28.53
C ARG A 194 -5.53 21.99 27.84
N TYR A 195 -4.71 22.16 26.80
CA TYR A 195 -4.14 21.09 25.97
C TYR A 195 -2.64 21.36 25.66
N PRO A 196 -1.71 21.15 26.63
CA PRO A 196 -0.27 21.47 26.45
C PRO A 196 0.46 20.70 25.33
N ALA A 197 -0.15 19.64 24.78
CA ALA A 197 0.38 18.87 23.66
C ALA A 197 -0.22 19.28 22.28
N ALA A 198 -1.19 20.19 22.23
CA ALA A 198 -1.81 20.62 20.98
C ALA A 198 -0.85 21.48 20.12
N LYS A 199 -0.61 21.07 18.87
CA LYS A 199 0.15 21.87 17.90
C LYS A 199 -0.75 22.94 17.29
N LEU A 200 -0.31 24.20 17.25
CA LEU A 200 -1.09 25.30 16.68
C LEU A 200 -0.42 25.83 15.40
N ILE A 201 -1.14 25.84 14.28
CA ILE A 201 -0.75 26.60 13.09
C ILE A 201 -1.60 27.87 13.09
N LEU A 202 -0.99 29.03 12.92
CA LEU A 202 -1.69 30.31 12.84
C LEU A 202 -1.75 30.77 11.37
N ASN A 203 -2.93 31.08 10.84
CA ASN A 203 -3.02 31.80 9.57
C ASN A 203 -2.78 33.30 9.84
N ARG A 204 -1.70 33.85 9.30
CA ARG A 204 -1.20 35.21 9.56
C ARG A 204 -0.94 35.45 11.05
N GLY A 205 -1.78 36.23 11.72
CA GLY A 205 -1.63 36.57 13.15
C GLY A 205 -0.33 37.30 13.50
N PHE A 206 0.28 38.04 12.56
CA PHE A 206 1.63 38.57 12.70
C PHE A 206 1.80 39.53 13.89
N GLU A 207 0.77 40.31 14.22
CA GLU A 207 0.80 41.29 15.31
C GLU A 207 0.80 40.64 16.70
N ILE A 208 0.30 39.40 16.83
CA ILE A 208 0.22 38.68 18.11
C ILE A 208 1.40 37.73 18.36
N LEU A 209 2.12 37.30 17.32
CA LEU A 209 3.28 36.39 17.43
C LEU A 209 4.35 36.81 18.46
N PRO A 210 4.71 38.10 18.65
CA PRO A 210 5.64 38.50 19.71
C PRO A 210 5.24 38.02 21.12
N GLN A 211 3.95 37.74 21.35
CA GLN A 211 3.38 37.35 22.64
C GLN A 211 3.06 35.84 22.76
N VAL A 212 3.14 35.06 21.68
CA VAL A 212 2.69 33.65 21.63
C VAL A 212 3.55 32.71 20.78
N HIS A 213 4.67 33.16 20.20
CA HIS A 213 5.50 32.30 19.32
C HIS A 213 6.04 31.04 20.01
N ASP A 214 6.22 31.07 21.34
CA ASP A 214 6.56 29.94 22.22
C ASP A 214 5.48 28.83 22.24
N GLN A 215 4.29 29.13 21.76
CA GLN A 215 3.09 28.29 21.79
C GLN A 215 2.63 27.83 20.40
N VAL A 216 3.37 28.20 19.35
CA VAL A 216 3.02 27.97 17.94
C VAL A 216 3.91 26.90 17.33
N TYR A 217 3.35 26.08 16.44
CA TYR A 217 4.05 25.03 15.70
C TYR A 217 4.54 25.50 14.32
N ALA A 218 3.74 26.31 13.62
CA ALA A 218 4.11 26.99 12.38
C ALA A 218 3.17 28.19 12.12
N VAL A 219 3.55 29.05 11.18
CA VAL A 219 2.70 30.16 10.72
C VAL A 219 2.41 29.97 9.23
N ALA A 220 1.15 30.04 8.83
CA ALA A 220 0.73 30.02 7.43
C ALA A 220 0.38 31.45 6.96
N PHE A 221 0.38 31.68 5.65
CA PHE A 221 -0.31 32.81 5.05
C PHE A 221 -0.77 32.51 3.62
N GLU A 222 -1.87 33.14 3.24
CA GLU A 222 -2.42 33.17 1.88
C GLU A 222 -2.25 34.59 1.31
N SER A 223 -1.56 34.82 0.19
CA SER A 223 -0.71 33.91 -0.63
C SER A 223 0.53 34.68 -1.10
N LEU A 224 1.59 34.01 -1.55
CA LEU A 224 2.82 34.72 -1.94
C LEU A 224 2.90 35.10 -3.41
N TYR A 225 2.55 34.22 -4.35
CA TYR A 225 2.74 34.46 -5.79
C TYR A 225 1.44 34.36 -6.59
N HIS A 226 0.66 33.31 -6.32
CA HIS A 226 -0.64 33.04 -6.95
C HIS A 226 -1.70 32.94 -5.85
N GLY A 227 -2.72 33.79 -5.92
CA GLY A 227 -3.75 33.92 -4.89
C GLY A 227 -5.17 33.73 -5.44
N TRP A 228 -6.13 33.55 -4.54
CA TRP A 228 -7.55 33.37 -4.87
C TRP A 228 -8.37 34.62 -4.52
N ASN A 229 -9.11 35.16 -5.48
CA ASN A 229 -10.06 36.25 -5.24
C ASN A 229 -11.46 35.67 -5.03
N GLN A 230 -11.83 35.44 -3.77
CA GLN A 230 -13.13 34.86 -3.39
C GLN A 230 -14.33 35.66 -3.93
N ALA A 231 -14.29 37.00 -3.89
CA ALA A 231 -15.39 37.84 -4.36
C ALA A 231 -15.62 37.79 -5.89
N GLN A 232 -14.61 37.37 -6.66
CA GLN A 232 -14.64 37.28 -8.12
C GLN A 232 -14.48 35.84 -8.64
N GLN A 233 -14.39 34.85 -7.73
CA GLN A 233 -14.17 33.42 -8.00
C GLN A 233 -13.07 33.17 -9.06
N ARG A 234 -11.91 33.82 -8.91
CA ARG A 234 -10.79 33.71 -9.86
C ARG A 234 -9.41 33.73 -9.22
N TYR A 235 -8.49 33.01 -9.84
CA TYR A 235 -7.05 33.06 -9.56
C TYR A 235 -6.45 34.41 -10.01
N VAL A 236 -5.52 34.95 -9.23
CA VAL A 236 -4.87 36.25 -9.45
C VAL A 236 -3.39 36.20 -9.06
N ALA A 237 -2.55 37.01 -9.71
CA ALA A 237 -1.18 37.22 -9.26
C ALA A 237 -1.15 38.14 -8.03
N VAL A 238 -0.35 37.81 -7.03
CA VAL A 238 -0.20 38.61 -5.80
C VAL A 238 0.61 39.90 -6.10
N PRO A 239 0.14 41.11 -5.70
CA PRO A 239 0.84 42.38 -5.93
C PRO A 239 2.23 42.43 -5.28
N GLN A 240 3.20 43.04 -5.96
CA GLN A 240 4.60 43.07 -5.51
C GLN A 240 4.77 43.64 -4.09
N ALA A 241 4.08 44.72 -3.74
CA ALA A 241 4.16 45.33 -2.41
C ALA A 241 3.69 44.37 -1.30
N ASP A 242 2.63 43.60 -1.55
CA ASP A 242 2.09 42.60 -0.64
C ASP A 242 3.12 41.46 -0.46
N ARG A 243 3.79 41.04 -1.54
CA ARG A 243 4.89 40.06 -1.49
C ARG A 243 6.07 40.55 -0.65
N ASP A 244 6.51 41.79 -0.87
CA ASP A 244 7.64 42.37 -0.16
C ASP A 244 7.35 42.49 1.35
N TRP A 245 6.11 42.81 1.72
CA TRP A 245 5.64 42.82 3.11
C TRP A 245 5.57 41.41 3.70
N LEU A 246 4.95 40.44 3.02
CA LEU A 246 4.86 39.04 3.46
C LEU A 246 6.24 38.40 3.64
N LEU A 247 7.18 38.65 2.72
CA LEU A 247 8.59 38.23 2.84
C LEU A 247 9.32 38.97 3.97
N GLY A 248 8.89 40.17 4.35
CA GLY A 248 9.31 40.84 5.58
C GLY A 248 8.86 40.10 6.84
N GLN A 249 7.58 39.73 6.92
CA GLN A 249 7.02 38.96 8.04
C GLN A 249 7.66 37.57 8.13
N ALA A 250 7.73 36.84 7.03
CA ALA A 250 8.29 35.49 6.98
C ALA A 250 9.78 35.44 7.39
N ARG A 251 10.59 36.44 6.99
CA ARG A 251 11.97 36.59 7.48
C ARG A 251 12.02 36.86 8.98
N THR A 252 11.15 37.72 9.49
CA THR A 252 11.06 38.04 10.93
C THR A 252 10.74 36.78 11.74
N ILE A 253 9.70 36.04 11.35
CA ILE A 253 9.26 34.81 12.03
C ILE A 253 10.36 33.75 12.05
N ARG A 254 10.99 33.48 10.89
CA ARG A 254 12.05 32.47 10.78
C ARG A 254 13.33 32.85 11.54
N SER A 255 13.70 34.13 11.57
CA SER A 255 14.97 34.59 12.18
C SER A 255 14.86 34.90 13.68
N GLN A 256 13.71 35.37 14.17
CA GLN A 256 13.51 35.73 15.58
C GLN A 256 12.87 34.60 16.39
N TYR A 257 11.95 33.83 15.80
CA TYR A 257 11.17 32.80 16.51
C TYR A 257 11.52 31.36 16.09
N GLY A 258 12.30 31.18 15.01
CA GLY A 258 12.71 29.86 14.51
C GLY A 258 11.57 29.00 13.94
N LEU A 259 10.37 29.57 13.78
CA LEU A 259 9.18 28.83 13.35
C LEU A 259 9.20 28.56 11.82
N PRO A 260 8.70 27.40 11.36
CA PRO A 260 8.37 27.17 9.97
C PRO A 260 7.31 28.16 9.48
N VAL A 261 7.45 28.63 8.24
CA VAL A 261 6.49 29.53 7.60
C VAL A 261 5.98 28.88 6.31
N ILE A 262 4.66 28.75 6.21
CA ILE A 262 3.95 28.08 5.11
C ILE A 262 3.36 29.16 4.19
N SER A 263 3.64 29.10 2.89
CA SER A 263 2.89 29.85 1.89
C SER A 263 1.83 28.94 1.28
N ILE A 264 0.57 29.36 1.36
CA ILE A 264 -0.57 28.68 0.74
C ILE A 264 -0.93 29.47 -0.52
N ASP A 265 -0.65 28.87 -1.67
CA ASP A 265 -0.79 29.50 -2.98
C ASP A 265 -1.83 28.75 -3.84
N TYR A 266 -2.49 29.48 -4.74
CA TYR A 266 -3.68 29.01 -5.42
C TYR A 266 -3.52 28.95 -6.94
N CYS A 267 -3.66 27.74 -7.49
CA CYS A 267 -3.61 27.43 -8.92
C CYS A 267 -4.87 26.68 -9.34
N ALA A 268 -5.25 26.77 -10.62
CA ALA A 268 -6.40 26.04 -11.14
C ALA A 268 -6.17 24.50 -11.11
N PRO A 269 -7.18 23.68 -10.79
CA PRO A 269 -7.08 22.23 -10.86
C PRO A 269 -6.51 21.75 -12.20
N GLY A 270 -5.42 20.98 -12.15
CA GLY A 270 -4.71 20.49 -13.32
C GLY A 270 -3.60 21.40 -13.87
N ASP A 271 -3.50 22.67 -13.46
CA ASP A 271 -2.41 23.57 -13.88
C ASP A 271 -1.10 23.25 -13.13
N ARG A 272 -0.41 22.22 -13.66
CA ARG A 272 0.91 21.81 -13.19
C ARG A 272 2.00 22.85 -13.46
N ALA A 273 1.80 23.80 -14.38
CA ALA A 273 2.79 24.83 -14.68
C ALA A 273 2.76 25.94 -13.62
N CYS A 274 1.57 26.47 -13.30
CA CYS A 274 1.33 27.35 -12.16
C CYS A 274 1.82 26.70 -10.86
N SER A 275 1.44 25.44 -10.63
CA SER A 275 1.81 24.72 -9.41
C SER A 275 3.33 24.60 -9.27
N ARG A 276 4.06 24.22 -10.33
CA ARG A 276 5.52 24.06 -10.26
C ARG A 276 6.25 25.39 -10.07
N ASP A 277 5.83 26.46 -10.75
CA ASP A 277 6.37 27.82 -10.55
C ASP A 277 6.23 28.27 -9.09
N ALA A 278 5.04 28.11 -8.51
CA ALA A 278 4.78 28.41 -7.11
C ALA A 278 5.69 27.60 -6.17
N ILE A 279 5.71 26.26 -6.31
CA ILE A 279 6.56 25.36 -5.51
C ILE A 279 8.04 25.77 -5.59
N GLU A 280 8.59 26.00 -6.79
CA GLU A 280 9.99 26.33 -7.01
C GLU A 280 10.37 27.67 -6.34
N ARG A 281 9.53 28.69 -6.48
CA ARG A 281 9.79 30.05 -5.97
C ARG A 281 9.67 30.14 -4.46
N ILE A 282 8.60 29.58 -3.88
CA ILE A 282 8.38 29.55 -2.42
C ILE A 282 9.52 28.80 -1.71
N ARG A 283 10.02 27.70 -2.30
CA ARG A 283 11.23 27.00 -1.81
C ARG A 283 12.49 27.87 -1.94
N GLY A 284 12.60 28.67 -3.00
CA GLY A 284 13.68 29.64 -3.20
C GLY A 284 13.76 30.71 -2.11
N ASP A 285 12.62 31.17 -1.61
CA ASP A 285 12.53 32.07 -0.44
C ASP A 285 12.83 31.35 0.91
N GLY A 286 12.97 30.01 0.88
CA GLY A 286 13.21 29.16 2.04
C GLY A 286 11.97 28.93 2.92
N LEU A 287 10.77 29.11 2.35
CA LEU A 287 9.49 28.85 3.00
C LEU A 287 8.99 27.44 2.67
N VAL A 288 8.00 26.94 3.42
CA VAL A 288 7.31 25.68 3.11
C VAL A 288 6.18 25.98 2.12
N PRO A 289 6.15 25.35 0.93
CA PRO A 289 5.03 25.54 0.02
C PRO A 289 3.88 24.57 0.28
N TYR A 290 2.66 25.03 0.06
CA TYR A 290 1.52 24.19 -0.31
C TYR A 290 0.69 24.90 -1.40
N VAL A 291 0.42 24.21 -2.50
CA VAL A 291 -0.22 24.78 -3.70
C VAL A 291 -1.39 23.92 -4.14
N THR A 292 -2.57 24.54 -4.27
CA THR A 292 -3.87 23.87 -4.30
C THR A 292 -4.93 24.75 -5.01
N ASP A 293 -6.19 24.31 -5.05
CA ASP A 293 -7.30 25.06 -5.63
C ASP A 293 -7.94 26.04 -4.62
N GLY A 294 -8.66 27.04 -5.14
CA GLY A 294 -9.28 28.10 -4.31
C GLY A 294 -10.36 27.65 -3.32
N ALA A 295 -10.80 26.38 -3.36
CA ALA A 295 -11.72 25.79 -2.38
C ALA A 295 -11.06 24.72 -1.48
N LEU A 296 -9.74 24.50 -1.62
CA LEU A 296 -8.98 23.47 -0.88
C LEU A 296 -9.58 22.05 -1.02
N ALA A 297 -10.26 21.78 -2.14
CA ALA A 297 -11.05 20.57 -2.37
C ALA A 297 -10.31 19.48 -3.16
N THR A 298 -9.17 19.83 -3.77
CA THR A 298 -8.29 18.96 -4.55
C THR A 298 -6.99 18.67 -3.78
N MET A 299 -6.30 17.57 -4.12
CA MET A 299 -5.04 17.22 -3.45
C MET A 299 -3.90 18.10 -3.98
N GLY A 300 -3.49 19.09 -3.20
CA GLY A 300 -2.39 20.01 -3.53
C GLY A 300 -1.00 19.37 -3.51
N VAL A 301 -0.03 20.11 -4.05
CA VAL A 301 1.41 19.78 -4.05
C VAL A 301 2.09 20.59 -2.94
N GLY A 302 3.09 20.04 -2.24
CA GLY A 302 3.76 20.78 -1.16
C GLY A 302 5.27 20.56 -1.09
N ALA A 303 5.80 20.52 0.13
CA ALA A 303 7.20 20.12 0.38
C ALA A 303 7.51 18.70 -0.13
N VAL A 304 6.52 17.81 -0.08
CA VAL A 304 6.52 16.50 -0.73
C VAL A 304 5.42 16.41 -1.80
N GLU A 305 5.60 15.51 -2.77
CA GLU A 305 4.60 15.16 -3.79
C GLU A 305 4.20 13.68 -3.65
N PRO A 306 3.02 13.34 -3.09
CA PRO A 306 2.58 11.96 -2.91
C PRO A 306 2.14 11.30 -4.22
N LEU A 307 2.55 10.05 -4.44
CA LEU A 307 2.08 9.25 -5.57
C LEU A 307 0.68 8.67 -5.30
N LYS A 308 -0.19 8.83 -6.30
CA LYS A 308 -1.51 8.20 -6.32
C LYS A 308 -1.33 6.70 -6.58
N ARG A 309 -1.69 5.88 -5.59
CA ARG A 309 -1.47 4.41 -5.58
C ARG A 309 -2.73 3.59 -5.85
N ARG A 310 -3.87 4.24 -6.08
CA ARG A 310 -5.17 3.59 -6.35
C ARG A 310 -5.52 3.61 -7.83
N ILE A 311 -6.10 2.52 -8.30
CA ILE A 311 -6.71 2.36 -9.61
C ILE A 311 -8.18 2.00 -9.43
N LEU A 312 -9.05 2.66 -10.19
CA LEU A 312 -10.48 2.36 -10.20
C LEU A 312 -10.77 1.26 -11.23
N VAL A 313 -11.25 0.09 -10.81
CA VAL A 313 -11.74 -0.97 -11.69
C VAL A 313 -13.27 -0.90 -11.79
N LEU A 314 -13.77 -0.51 -12.95
CA LEU A 314 -15.19 -0.56 -13.29
C LEU A 314 -15.50 -1.86 -14.03
N GLN A 315 -16.46 -2.63 -13.53
CA GLN A 315 -16.75 -3.99 -14.05
C GLN A 315 -18.25 -4.33 -14.01
N ASP A 316 -18.68 -5.32 -14.80
CA ASP A 316 -20.08 -5.76 -14.92
C ASP A 316 -20.31 -7.26 -14.54
N PRO A 317 -19.86 -7.74 -13.36
CA PRO A 317 -20.10 -9.11 -12.93
C PRO A 317 -21.61 -9.41 -12.82
N PRO A 318 -22.07 -10.67 -12.82
CA PRO A 318 -23.47 -11.01 -12.59
C PRO A 318 -24.01 -10.50 -11.22
N ALA A 319 -25.33 -10.54 -11.04
CA ALA A 319 -25.94 -10.03 -9.81
C ALA A 319 -25.65 -10.97 -8.62
N ARG A 320 -25.27 -10.41 -7.47
CA ARG A 320 -24.85 -11.14 -6.25
C ARG A 320 -23.65 -12.08 -6.39
N THR A 321 -22.87 -11.98 -7.48
CA THR A 321 -21.55 -12.59 -7.57
C THR A 321 -20.63 -11.96 -6.52
N ASP A 322 -19.94 -12.77 -5.71
CA ASP A 322 -18.95 -12.23 -4.76
C ASP A 322 -17.76 -11.62 -5.50
N LEU A 323 -17.14 -10.63 -4.87
CA LEU A 323 -16.05 -9.88 -5.47
C LEU A 323 -14.81 -10.76 -5.73
N ASN A 324 -14.56 -11.81 -4.93
CA ASN A 324 -13.39 -12.68 -5.07
C ASN A 324 -13.27 -13.31 -6.47
N VAL A 325 -14.41 -13.72 -7.05
CA VAL A 325 -14.46 -14.40 -8.35
C VAL A 325 -14.67 -13.44 -9.53
N SER A 326 -14.71 -12.12 -9.29
CA SER A 326 -14.89 -11.13 -10.36
C SER A 326 -13.65 -11.06 -11.27
N PRO A 327 -13.79 -10.75 -12.57
CA PRO A 327 -12.64 -10.61 -13.47
C PRO A 327 -11.64 -9.54 -13.02
N GLY A 328 -12.13 -8.47 -12.38
CA GLY A 328 -11.28 -7.43 -11.77
C GLY A 328 -10.37 -7.95 -10.66
N VAL A 329 -10.86 -8.85 -9.78
CA VAL A 329 -10.02 -9.48 -8.75
C VAL A 329 -9.15 -10.58 -9.37
N ARG A 330 -9.75 -11.49 -10.14
CA ARG A 330 -9.07 -12.66 -10.70
C ARG A 330 -7.95 -12.34 -11.68
N TYR A 331 -8.06 -11.25 -12.45
CA TYR A 331 -7.10 -10.92 -13.51
C TYR A 331 -6.40 -9.57 -13.35
N LEU A 332 -7.11 -8.49 -12.99
CA LEU A 332 -6.47 -7.15 -12.94
C LEU A 332 -5.71 -6.87 -11.65
N ALA A 333 -6.17 -7.41 -10.52
CA ALA A 333 -5.63 -7.07 -9.22
C ALA A 333 -4.17 -7.53 -9.02
N MET A 334 -3.83 -8.77 -9.41
CA MET A 334 -2.47 -9.30 -9.29
C MET A 334 -1.41 -8.46 -10.03
N PRO A 335 -1.55 -8.14 -11.34
CA PRO A 335 -0.57 -7.32 -12.04
C PRO A 335 -0.54 -5.87 -11.52
N LEU A 336 -1.67 -5.32 -11.06
CA LEU A 336 -1.67 -4.01 -10.41
C LEU A 336 -0.92 -4.03 -9.07
N ASN A 337 -1.13 -5.05 -8.22
CA ASN A 337 -0.38 -5.23 -6.97
C ASN A 337 1.13 -5.36 -7.24
N TYR A 338 1.56 -6.11 -8.25
CA TYR A 338 2.98 -6.22 -8.63
C TYR A 338 3.57 -4.89 -9.16
N LEU A 339 2.76 -4.03 -9.75
CA LEU A 339 3.15 -2.65 -10.10
C LEU A 339 3.12 -1.70 -8.89
N GLY A 340 2.68 -2.17 -7.71
CA GLY A 340 2.56 -1.40 -6.48
C GLY A 340 1.21 -0.71 -6.28
N TYR A 341 0.19 -1.04 -7.05
CA TYR A 341 -1.12 -0.38 -7.03
C TYR A 341 -2.20 -1.19 -6.31
N GLN A 342 -3.10 -0.45 -5.68
CA GLN A 342 -4.34 -0.94 -5.07
C GLN A 342 -5.51 -0.76 -6.03
N VAL A 343 -6.59 -1.49 -5.77
CA VAL A 343 -7.77 -1.50 -6.62
C VAL A 343 -9.02 -1.20 -5.82
N ASP A 344 -9.74 -0.16 -6.23
CA ASP A 344 -11.12 0.07 -5.82
C ASP A 344 -12.07 -0.48 -6.89
N TYR A 345 -13.09 -1.23 -6.49
CA TYR A 345 -14.01 -1.89 -7.41
C TYR A 345 -15.36 -1.19 -7.43
N VAL A 346 -15.88 -0.92 -8.64
CA VAL A 346 -17.25 -0.44 -8.84
C VAL A 346 -17.98 -1.34 -9.83
N ASP A 347 -19.23 -1.67 -9.49
CA ASP A 347 -20.17 -2.31 -10.40
C ASP A 347 -20.79 -1.25 -11.32
N ALA A 348 -20.60 -1.40 -12.64
CA ALA A 348 -21.10 -0.46 -13.65
C ALA A 348 -22.64 -0.30 -13.67
N ARG A 349 -23.37 -1.23 -13.05
CA ARG A 349 -24.83 -1.18 -12.90
C ARG A 349 -25.22 -0.28 -11.72
N GLY A 350 -24.36 -0.21 -10.69
CA GLY A 350 -24.46 0.69 -9.55
C GLY A 350 -24.17 2.15 -9.91
N GLU A 351 -24.07 3.03 -8.91
CA GLU A 351 -23.69 4.43 -9.15
C GLU A 351 -22.22 4.57 -9.55
N LEU A 352 -21.97 5.38 -10.58
CA LEU A 352 -20.63 5.68 -11.05
C LEU A 352 -20.02 6.77 -10.16
N PRO A 353 -18.73 6.67 -9.79
CA PRO A 353 -18.12 7.64 -8.89
C PRO A 353 -17.99 9.01 -9.56
N GLY A 354 -18.52 10.04 -8.90
CA GLY A 354 -18.45 11.43 -9.33
C GLY A 354 -17.28 12.20 -8.69
N GLY A 355 -17.18 13.49 -9.04
CA GLY A 355 -16.09 14.36 -8.60
C GLY A 355 -14.82 14.21 -9.44
N ALA A 356 -13.74 14.87 -9.01
CA ALA A 356 -12.45 14.84 -9.69
C ALA A 356 -11.71 13.53 -9.37
N LEU A 357 -11.99 12.46 -10.12
CA LEU A 357 -11.35 11.15 -9.90
C LEU A 357 -9.81 11.23 -10.00
N SER A 358 -9.29 12.18 -10.77
CA SER A 358 -7.86 12.51 -10.90
C SER A 358 -7.18 12.94 -9.59
N ASP A 359 -7.92 13.32 -8.55
CA ASP A 359 -7.35 13.63 -7.23
C ASP A 359 -6.98 12.38 -6.43
N ARG A 360 -7.65 11.26 -6.66
CA ARG A 360 -7.44 10.01 -5.90
C ARG A 360 -6.79 8.90 -6.72
N TYR A 361 -7.16 8.78 -7.99
CA TYR A 361 -6.76 7.66 -8.85
C TYR A 361 -5.61 8.04 -9.77
N ALA A 362 -4.69 7.10 -9.99
CA ALA A 362 -3.66 7.21 -11.04
C ALA A 362 -4.19 6.82 -12.43
N GLY A 363 -5.31 6.10 -12.48
CA GLY A 363 -5.94 5.63 -13.71
C GLY A 363 -7.22 4.83 -13.45
N ILE A 364 -7.95 4.56 -14.53
CA ILE A 364 -9.18 3.77 -14.54
C ILE A 364 -8.96 2.53 -15.42
N VAL A 365 -9.42 1.37 -14.98
CA VAL A 365 -9.50 0.17 -15.83
C VAL A 365 -10.95 -0.24 -15.99
N LEU A 366 -11.37 -0.49 -17.22
CA LEU A 366 -12.70 -0.99 -17.55
C LEU A 366 -12.59 -2.48 -17.88
N TRP A 367 -13.40 -3.32 -17.25
CA TRP A 367 -13.60 -4.72 -17.66
C TRP A 367 -15.10 -4.97 -17.83
N LEU A 368 -15.60 -4.64 -19.02
CA LEU A 368 -17.02 -4.63 -19.33
C LEU A 368 -17.31 -5.67 -20.42
N ASN A 369 -18.10 -6.68 -20.08
CA ASN A 369 -18.45 -7.80 -20.97
C ASN A 369 -19.70 -7.49 -21.81
N ASN A 370 -20.58 -6.63 -21.29
CA ASN A 370 -21.86 -6.20 -21.86
C ASN A 370 -21.94 -4.67 -21.95
N ASP A 371 -22.95 -4.15 -22.66
CA ASP A 371 -23.32 -2.74 -22.57
C ASP A 371 -23.87 -2.39 -21.18
N VAL A 372 -23.45 -1.26 -20.62
CA VAL A 372 -23.86 -0.81 -19.29
C VAL A 372 -25.34 -0.39 -19.30
N PRO A 373 -26.21 -0.91 -18.41
CA PRO A 373 -27.66 -0.67 -18.46
C PRO A 373 -28.08 0.81 -18.41
N ARG A 374 -27.24 1.70 -17.86
CA ARG A 374 -27.43 3.16 -17.85
C ARG A 374 -26.53 3.84 -18.90
N GLY A 375 -26.45 3.28 -20.10
CA GLY A 375 -25.47 3.59 -21.14
C GLY A 375 -25.26 5.08 -21.44
N ALA A 376 -26.32 5.90 -21.46
CA ALA A 376 -26.19 7.35 -21.67
C ALA A 376 -25.45 8.07 -20.53
N ALA A 377 -25.73 7.72 -19.27
CA ALA A 377 -25.04 8.27 -18.10
C ALA A 377 -23.60 7.73 -18.00
N TYR A 378 -23.40 6.45 -18.32
CA TYR A 378 -22.08 5.84 -18.39
C TYR A 378 -21.19 6.46 -19.49
N ARG A 379 -21.74 6.69 -20.69
CA ARG A 379 -21.03 7.38 -21.77
C ARG A 379 -20.65 8.80 -21.36
N ALA A 380 -21.58 9.57 -20.77
CA ALA A 380 -21.30 10.92 -20.29
C ALA A 380 -20.18 10.93 -19.22
N TRP A 381 -20.19 9.94 -18.31
CA TRP A 381 -19.13 9.74 -17.32
C TRP A 381 -17.78 9.41 -17.96
N LEU A 382 -17.73 8.45 -18.89
CA LEU A 382 -16.53 8.03 -19.62
C LEU A 382 -15.94 9.20 -20.42
N GLU A 383 -16.79 9.90 -21.17
CA GLU A 383 -16.40 11.09 -21.93
C GLU A 383 -15.83 12.19 -21.04
N ALA A 384 -16.41 12.42 -19.85
CA ALA A 384 -15.88 13.37 -18.87
C ALA A 384 -14.52 12.92 -18.29
N GLN A 385 -14.26 11.62 -18.13
CA GLN A 385 -12.94 11.13 -17.68
C GLN A 385 -11.86 11.34 -18.75
N VAL A 386 -12.23 11.16 -20.03
CA VAL A 386 -11.35 11.46 -21.18
C VAL A 386 -11.06 12.96 -21.25
N ASP A 387 -12.07 13.82 -21.10
CA ASP A 387 -11.90 15.28 -21.07
C ASP A 387 -11.06 15.73 -19.85
N ALA A 388 -11.19 15.06 -18.71
CA ALA A 388 -10.35 15.24 -17.52
C ALA A 388 -8.93 14.65 -17.65
N HIS A 389 -8.55 14.11 -18.82
CA HIS A 389 -7.24 13.51 -19.12
C HIS A 389 -6.84 12.35 -18.18
N MET A 390 -7.82 11.68 -17.58
CA MET A 390 -7.60 10.48 -16.77
C MET A 390 -7.08 9.34 -17.67
N PRO A 391 -5.97 8.66 -17.33
CA PRO A 391 -5.52 7.48 -18.07
C PRO A 391 -6.52 6.33 -17.93
N ILE A 392 -7.05 5.82 -19.06
CA ILE A 392 -8.01 4.69 -19.08
C ILE A 392 -7.43 3.49 -19.83
N ALA A 393 -7.49 2.31 -19.22
CA ALA A 393 -7.21 1.03 -19.88
C ALA A 393 -8.51 0.22 -20.06
N VAL A 394 -8.88 -0.10 -21.29
CA VAL A 394 -10.13 -0.84 -21.59
C VAL A 394 -9.83 -2.30 -21.93
N PHE A 395 -10.42 -3.21 -21.17
CA PHE A 395 -10.46 -4.64 -21.48
C PHE A 395 -11.87 -5.03 -21.96
N THR A 396 -11.92 -6.12 -22.72
CA THR A 396 -13.13 -6.77 -23.27
C THR A 396 -13.98 -5.91 -24.21
N SER A 397 -14.61 -4.84 -23.73
CA SER A 397 -15.42 -3.91 -24.54
C SER A 397 -15.45 -2.51 -23.94
N PHE A 398 -15.96 -1.53 -24.71
CA PHE A 398 -16.17 -0.16 -24.22
C PHE A 398 -17.40 -0.01 -23.30
N GLY A 399 -18.25 -1.03 -23.13
CA GLY A 399 -19.48 -0.97 -22.32
C GLY A 399 -20.58 -0.03 -22.84
N THR A 400 -20.43 0.47 -24.06
CA THR A 400 -21.41 1.27 -24.80
C THR A 400 -21.22 1.02 -26.29
N PRO A 401 -22.27 1.09 -27.12
CA PRO A 401 -22.13 1.08 -28.58
C PRO A 401 -21.21 2.21 -29.04
N MET A 402 -20.31 1.89 -29.98
CA MET A 402 -19.40 2.85 -30.59
C MET A 402 -20.07 3.55 -31.78
N ASP A 403 -20.01 4.88 -31.81
CA ASP A 403 -20.43 5.70 -32.95
C ASP A 403 -19.31 6.62 -33.43
N VAL A 404 -19.54 7.34 -34.53
CA VAL A 404 -18.56 8.25 -35.15
C VAL A 404 -18.13 9.39 -34.22
N GLN A 405 -18.98 9.83 -33.28
CA GLN A 405 -18.65 10.91 -32.34
C GLN A 405 -17.74 10.39 -31.21
N LEU A 406 -18.12 9.26 -30.60
CA LEU A 406 -17.32 8.63 -29.55
C LEU A 406 -15.98 8.12 -30.10
N ALA A 407 -15.99 7.47 -31.28
CA ALA A 407 -14.77 7.04 -31.96
C ALA A 407 -13.82 8.22 -32.17
N ARG A 408 -14.31 9.34 -32.75
CA ARG A 408 -13.49 10.54 -32.97
C ARG A 408 -12.94 11.12 -31.66
N LYS A 409 -13.72 11.14 -30.57
CA LYS A 409 -13.28 11.61 -29.25
C LYS A 409 -12.20 10.71 -28.63
N LEU A 410 -12.22 9.42 -28.97
CA LEU A 410 -11.22 8.43 -28.55
C LEU A 410 -10.02 8.30 -29.52
N ASP A 411 -9.87 9.19 -30.51
CA ASP A 411 -8.90 9.05 -31.63
C ASP A 411 -8.98 7.66 -32.29
N LEU A 412 -10.20 7.25 -32.64
CA LEU A 412 -10.53 6.03 -33.38
C LEU A 412 -11.33 6.37 -34.65
N THR A 413 -11.26 5.48 -35.63
CA THR A 413 -12.05 5.55 -36.87
C THR A 413 -12.95 4.32 -36.97
N MET A 414 -14.25 4.51 -37.21
CA MET A 414 -15.18 3.40 -37.49
C MET A 414 -14.86 2.73 -38.83
N VAL A 415 -15.14 1.43 -38.93
CA VAL A 415 -14.90 0.63 -40.14
C VAL A 415 -16.21 0.02 -40.63
N ASP A 416 -16.63 0.39 -41.84
CA ASP A 416 -17.84 -0.16 -42.45
C ASP A 416 -17.68 -1.62 -42.88
N GLY A 417 -18.75 -2.40 -42.72
CA GLY A 417 -18.81 -3.81 -43.13
C GLY A 417 -18.52 -4.81 -42.00
N ALA A 418 -18.11 -6.01 -42.39
CA ALA A 418 -17.90 -7.14 -41.50
C ALA A 418 -16.88 -8.15 -42.07
N PRO A 419 -16.30 -9.04 -41.24
CA PRO A 419 -15.39 -10.11 -41.69
C PRO A 419 -16.01 -11.01 -42.77
N ALA A 420 -15.40 -11.02 -43.95
CA ALA A 420 -15.89 -11.77 -45.10
C ALA A 420 -15.70 -13.29 -44.91
N LYS A 421 -16.69 -14.07 -45.36
CA LYS A 421 -16.67 -15.55 -45.40
C LYS A 421 -16.35 -16.22 -44.04
N GLY A 422 -16.64 -15.56 -42.92
CA GLY A 422 -16.32 -16.09 -41.59
C GLY A 422 -14.81 -16.22 -41.34
N ARG A 423 -14.00 -15.28 -41.84
CA ARG A 423 -12.56 -15.21 -41.58
C ARG A 423 -12.17 -13.83 -41.07
N LEU A 424 -11.37 -13.82 -40.01
CA LEU A 424 -10.70 -12.63 -39.49
C LEU A 424 -9.28 -13.07 -39.09
N GLU A 425 -8.27 -12.59 -39.81
CA GLU A 425 -6.89 -13.09 -39.70
C GLU A 425 -5.99 -12.00 -39.09
N VAL A 426 -4.99 -12.40 -38.29
CA VAL A 426 -4.04 -11.45 -37.67
C VAL A 426 -3.05 -10.98 -38.73
N GLU A 427 -3.01 -9.68 -39.02
CA GLU A 427 -2.02 -9.10 -39.93
C GLU A 427 -0.69 -8.87 -39.23
N ASN A 428 -0.72 -8.22 -38.06
CA ASN A 428 0.46 -7.95 -37.23
C ASN A 428 0.05 -7.62 -35.78
N TYR A 429 1.02 -7.67 -34.87
CA TYR A 429 0.87 -7.23 -33.48
C TYR A 429 2.21 -6.79 -32.89
N ASP A 430 2.17 -6.00 -31.81
CA ASP A 430 3.35 -5.62 -31.03
C ASP A 430 3.78 -6.80 -30.13
N PRO A 431 4.94 -7.45 -30.38
CA PRO A 431 5.36 -8.65 -29.65
C PRO A 431 5.83 -8.39 -28.22
N ARG A 432 5.83 -7.14 -27.74
CA ARG A 432 6.08 -6.81 -26.32
C ARG A 432 4.79 -6.72 -25.51
N LEU A 433 3.68 -6.39 -26.16
CA LEU A 433 2.40 -6.09 -25.53
C LEU A 433 1.31 -7.12 -25.87
N MET A 434 1.46 -7.87 -26.96
CA MET A 434 0.49 -8.87 -27.44
C MET A 434 1.22 -10.18 -27.82
N GLY A 435 0.52 -11.30 -27.73
CA GLY A 435 1.06 -12.63 -27.99
C GLY A 435 1.80 -13.26 -26.81
N PHE A 436 1.48 -12.87 -25.57
CA PHE A 436 2.31 -13.15 -24.38
C PHE A 436 2.38 -14.62 -23.98
N GLU A 437 1.28 -15.24 -23.53
CA GLU A 437 1.24 -16.68 -23.20
C GLU A 437 0.69 -17.52 -24.37
N MET A 438 -0.04 -16.89 -25.28
CA MET A 438 -0.48 -17.46 -26.55
C MET A 438 -0.64 -16.37 -27.60
N LYS A 439 -0.57 -16.74 -28.88
CA LYS A 439 -0.82 -15.82 -30.00
C LYS A 439 -2.27 -15.32 -30.00
N PRO A 440 -2.55 -14.10 -30.49
CA PRO A 440 -3.93 -13.63 -30.67
C PRO A 440 -4.72 -14.56 -31.60
N MET A 441 -5.94 -14.93 -31.18
CA MET A 441 -6.85 -15.82 -31.90
C MET A 441 -8.20 -15.09 -32.11
N PRO A 442 -8.43 -14.47 -33.29
CA PRO A 442 -9.66 -13.72 -33.55
C PRO A 442 -10.87 -14.64 -33.75
N ASP A 443 -12.04 -14.20 -33.28
CA ASP A 443 -13.33 -14.76 -33.72
C ASP A 443 -13.98 -13.78 -34.72
N PRO A 444 -14.31 -14.21 -35.96
CA PRO A 444 -14.97 -13.35 -36.95
C PRO A 444 -16.40 -12.92 -36.57
N ARG A 445 -16.92 -13.35 -35.42
CA ARG A 445 -18.23 -12.99 -34.86
C ARG A 445 -18.14 -12.09 -33.62
N ASP A 446 -16.94 -11.90 -33.07
CA ASP A 446 -16.69 -11.14 -31.83
C ASP A 446 -15.54 -10.14 -32.05
N TYR A 447 -15.90 -8.94 -32.47
CA TYR A 447 -14.97 -7.88 -32.84
C TYR A 447 -15.61 -6.49 -32.66
N THR A 448 -14.78 -5.47 -32.45
CA THR A 448 -15.20 -4.06 -32.49
C THR A 448 -14.72 -3.44 -33.81
N ALA A 449 -15.62 -2.84 -34.58
CA ALA A 449 -15.36 -2.33 -35.93
C ALA A 449 -14.64 -0.96 -35.92
N VAL A 450 -13.44 -0.90 -35.34
CA VAL A 450 -12.64 0.34 -35.18
C VAL A 450 -11.19 0.16 -35.63
N ARG A 451 -10.56 1.28 -35.98
CA ARG A 451 -9.10 1.42 -36.16
C ARG A 451 -8.54 2.49 -35.23
N ALA A 452 -7.26 2.38 -34.90
CA ALA A 452 -6.52 3.45 -34.26
C ALA A 452 -6.42 4.67 -35.19
N GLY A 453 -6.65 5.87 -34.64
CA GLY A 453 -6.55 7.16 -35.32
C GLY A 453 -5.11 7.66 -35.45
N ALA A 454 -4.97 8.94 -35.79
CA ALA A 454 -3.69 9.52 -36.24
C ALA A 454 -2.69 9.77 -35.10
N HIS A 455 -3.16 9.79 -33.86
CA HIS A 455 -2.35 9.99 -32.65
C HIS A 455 -2.23 8.70 -31.80
N SER A 456 -2.76 7.59 -32.32
CA SER A 456 -2.85 6.30 -31.64
C SER A 456 -1.97 5.25 -32.32
N ARG A 457 -1.53 4.26 -31.54
CA ARG A 457 -0.63 3.19 -31.99
C ARG A 457 -1.31 1.83 -31.84
N SER A 458 -1.68 1.22 -32.96
CA SER A 458 -2.17 -0.16 -32.98
C SER A 458 -1.16 -1.12 -32.33
N LEU A 459 -1.68 -2.02 -31.50
CA LEU A 459 -0.96 -3.13 -30.89
C LEU A 459 -1.33 -4.48 -31.50
N LEU A 460 -2.48 -4.57 -32.17
CA LEU A 460 -2.98 -5.77 -32.84
C LEU A 460 -3.87 -5.37 -34.00
N ARG A 461 -3.44 -5.66 -35.23
CA ARG A 461 -4.21 -5.43 -36.46
C ARG A 461 -4.74 -6.73 -37.04
N LEU A 462 -6.01 -6.70 -37.41
CA LEU A 462 -6.76 -7.82 -37.97
C LEU A 462 -7.32 -7.43 -39.35
N ARG A 463 -7.32 -8.36 -40.31
CA ARG A 463 -7.82 -8.12 -41.67
C ARG A 463 -8.73 -9.25 -42.16
N SER A 464 -9.70 -8.89 -42.99
CA SER A 464 -10.56 -9.77 -43.77
C SER A 464 -10.84 -9.14 -45.14
N GLY A 465 -9.97 -9.40 -46.12
CA GLY A 465 -10.00 -8.70 -47.40
C GLY A 465 -9.72 -7.20 -47.22
N ALA A 466 -10.70 -6.35 -47.53
CA ALA A 466 -10.61 -4.90 -47.33
C ALA A 466 -11.07 -4.43 -45.94
N PHE A 467 -11.73 -5.29 -45.15
CA PHE A 467 -12.12 -4.98 -43.78
C PHE A 467 -10.89 -5.11 -42.88
N GLU A 468 -10.45 -4.01 -42.26
CA GLU A 468 -9.24 -3.95 -41.44
C GLU A 468 -9.51 -3.16 -40.15
N ILE A 469 -9.28 -3.81 -39.01
CA ILE A 469 -9.59 -3.28 -37.68
C ILE A 469 -8.39 -3.44 -36.74
N ASP A 470 -8.31 -2.60 -35.71
CA ASP A 470 -7.30 -2.68 -34.67
C ASP A 470 -7.94 -3.20 -33.37
N GLY A 471 -7.66 -4.46 -33.03
CA GLY A 471 -8.23 -5.14 -31.85
C GLY A 471 -7.61 -4.71 -30.51
N ALA A 472 -6.47 -4.03 -30.55
CA ALA A 472 -5.85 -3.37 -29.41
C ALA A 472 -5.02 -2.15 -29.87
N ALA A 473 -4.95 -1.10 -29.06
CA ALA A 473 -4.12 0.09 -29.31
C ALA A 473 -3.72 0.83 -28.02
N LEU A 474 -2.70 1.68 -28.12
CA LEU A 474 -2.44 2.79 -27.18
C LEU A 474 -2.88 4.12 -27.81
N THR A 475 -3.39 5.05 -27.01
CA THR A 475 -4.09 6.26 -27.48
C THR A 475 -3.73 7.52 -26.67
N PRO A 476 -4.13 8.73 -27.11
CA PRO A 476 -3.99 9.96 -26.33
C PRO A 476 -4.74 9.99 -24.98
N TRP A 477 -5.66 9.06 -24.72
CA TRP A 477 -6.38 8.92 -23.44
C TRP A 477 -5.95 7.67 -22.63
N GLY A 478 -5.21 6.73 -23.22
CA GLY A 478 -4.70 5.55 -22.53
C GLY A 478 -4.49 4.37 -23.47
N GLY A 479 -5.37 3.37 -23.45
CA GLY A 479 -5.33 2.25 -24.38
C GLY A 479 -6.48 1.25 -24.23
N TYR A 480 -6.60 0.34 -25.19
CA TYR A 480 -7.61 -0.72 -25.17
C TYR A 480 -7.08 -2.05 -25.70
N VAL A 481 -7.68 -3.14 -25.21
CA VAL A 481 -7.54 -4.51 -25.70
C VAL A 481 -8.93 -5.17 -25.69
N MET A 482 -9.53 -5.31 -26.87
CA MET A 482 -10.86 -5.92 -27.00
C MET A 482 -10.82 -7.43 -26.76
N ARG A 483 -11.97 -8.03 -26.45
CA ARG A 483 -12.08 -9.50 -26.43
C ARG A 483 -11.84 -10.09 -27.85
N PRO A 484 -11.27 -11.30 -27.96
CA PRO A 484 -10.75 -12.18 -26.90
C PRO A 484 -9.25 -11.95 -26.59
N PHE A 485 -8.70 -10.74 -26.82
CA PHE A 485 -7.27 -10.47 -26.83
C PHE A 485 -6.66 -9.99 -25.50
N GLY A 486 -7.48 -9.83 -24.45
CA GLY A 486 -7.02 -9.58 -23.08
C GLY A 486 -6.59 -10.90 -22.44
N VAL A 487 -7.58 -11.59 -21.86
CA VAL A 487 -7.51 -12.98 -21.41
C VAL A 487 -8.36 -13.85 -22.33
N TYR A 488 -7.83 -15.00 -22.73
CA TYR A 488 -8.50 -16.02 -23.54
C TYR A 488 -8.85 -17.23 -22.67
N SER A 489 -10.07 -17.76 -22.78
CA SER A 489 -10.53 -18.92 -22.01
C SER A 489 -10.34 -20.23 -22.77
N LEU A 490 -9.76 -21.24 -22.11
CA LEU A 490 -9.55 -22.59 -22.60
C LEU A 490 -10.51 -23.55 -21.88
N GLY A 491 -11.82 -23.33 -22.08
CA GLY A 491 -12.89 -24.00 -21.32
C GLY A 491 -12.82 -25.53 -21.28
N ALA A 492 -12.34 -26.17 -22.36
CA ALA A 492 -12.16 -27.63 -22.44
C ALA A 492 -11.14 -28.22 -21.43
N VAL A 493 -10.36 -27.38 -20.76
CA VAL A 493 -9.42 -27.78 -19.68
C VAL A 493 -9.54 -26.89 -18.44
N ASN A 494 -10.59 -26.06 -18.34
CA ASN A 494 -10.81 -25.06 -17.29
C ASN A 494 -9.58 -24.15 -16.99
N GLN A 495 -8.85 -23.75 -18.04
CA GLN A 495 -7.72 -22.82 -17.91
C GLN A 495 -8.00 -21.49 -18.63
N SER A 496 -7.20 -20.47 -18.34
CA SER A 496 -7.15 -19.22 -19.11
C SER A 496 -5.71 -18.90 -19.53
N ARG A 497 -5.55 -17.93 -20.44
CA ARG A 497 -4.24 -17.43 -20.89
C ARG A 497 -4.26 -15.92 -21.11
N TRP A 498 -3.18 -15.25 -20.76
CA TRP A 498 -2.95 -13.85 -21.12
C TRP A 498 -2.49 -13.75 -22.59
N VAL A 499 -3.30 -13.09 -23.42
CA VAL A 499 -2.94 -12.77 -24.81
C VAL A 499 -2.18 -11.44 -24.85
N THR A 500 -2.60 -10.43 -24.11
CA THR A 500 -1.80 -9.22 -23.84
C THR A 500 -0.81 -9.45 -22.69
N GLN A 501 0.31 -8.73 -22.66
CA GLN A 501 1.23 -8.71 -21.52
C GLN A 501 0.68 -7.70 -20.49
N PRO A 502 0.12 -8.15 -19.34
CA PRO A 502 -0.69 -7.29 -18.48
C PRO A 502 0.11 -6.19 -17.80
N LEU A 503 1.36 -6.45 -17.37
CA LEU A 503 2.20 -5.49 -16.66
C LEU A 503 2.64 -4.34 -17.58
N GLU A 504 3.04 -4.67 -18.81
CA GLU A 504 3.50 -3.68 -19.79
C GLU A 504 2.32 -2.90 -20.39
N PHE A 505 1.18 -3.56 -20.64
CA PHE A 505 -0.02 -2.87 -21.12
C PHE A 505 -0.61 -1.93 -20.07
N LEU A 506 -0.79 -2.39 -18.81
CA LEU A 506 -1.30 -1.53 -17.74
C LEU A 506 -0.36 -0.35 -17.46
N ARG A 507 0.97 -0.56 -17.43
CA ARG A 507 1.93 0.54 -17.27
C ARG A 507 1.85 1.56 -18.41
N ALA A 508 1.71 1.10 -19.65
CA ALA A 508 1.64 1.98 -20.82
C ALA A 508 0.30 2.73 -20.93
N ALA A 509 -0.83 2.03 -20.82
CA ALA A 509 -2.17 2.61 -20.95
C ALA A 509 -2.52 3.54 -19.77
N LEU A 510 -2.16 3.16 -18.54
CA LEU A 510 -2.39 3.97 -17.34
C LEU A 510 -1.24 4.97 -17.04
N ARG A 511 -0.18 4.98 -17.87
CA ARG A 511 0.99 5.90 -17.77
C ARG A 511 1.72 5.84 -16.42
N LEU A 512 1.79 4.66 -15.82
CA LEU A 512 2.31 4.48 -14.46
C LEU A 512 3.85 4.66 -14.44
N PRO A 513 4.42 5.38 -13.44
CA PRO A 513 5.85 5.59 -13.32
C PRO A 513 6.63 4.27 -13.24
N ALA A 514 7.72 4.18 -14.01
CA ALA A 514 8.56 2.99 -14.09
C ALA A 514 9.68 2.94 -13.03
N ASP A 515 9.86 3.99 -12.24
CA ASP A 515 10.93 4.15 -11.25
C ASP A 515 10.44 4.27 -9.79
N MET A 516 9.13 4.14 -9.57
CA MET A 516 8.52 4.06 -8.24
C MET A 516 9.06 2.86 -7.44
N PRO A 517 9.46 3.02 -6.16
CA PRO A 517 9.71 1.90 -5.26
C PRO A 517 8.39 1.17 -5.00
N VAL A 518 8.29 -0.11 -5.37
CA VAL A 518 7.07 -0.90 -5.19
C VAL A 518 7.06 -1.54 -3.79
N PRO A 519 6.03 -1.37 -2.95
CA PRO A 519 5.92 -2.09 -1.68
C PRO A 519 5.89 -3.60 -1.93
N ASP A 520 6.76 -4.37 -1.27
CA ASP A 520 6.99 -5.77 -1.60
C ASP A 520 6.64 -6.72 -0.45
N THR A 521 5.46 -7.33 -0.53
CA THR A 521 4.94 -8.27 0.48
C THR A 521 5.49 -9.69 0.34
N THR A 522 6.49 -9.92 -0.52
CA THR A 522 7.01 -11.26 -0.84
C THR A 522 8.38 -11.53 -0.23
N THR A 523 9.04 -10.48 0.24
CA THR A 523 10.46 -10.46 0.61
C THR A 523 10.64 -9.61 1.86
N GLU A 524 11.52 -10.03 2.77
CA GLU A 524 12.00 -9.19 3.87
C GLU A 524 13.51 -9.38 4.02
N ASN A 525 14.22 -8.26 4.13
CA ASN A 525 15.67 -8.24 4.32
C ASN A 525 16.41 -9.11 3.29
N GLY A 526 16.00 -8.99 2.01
CA GLY A 526 16.59 -9.65 0.86
C GLY A 526 16.22 -11.12 0.66
N ARG A 527 15.52 -11.74 1.62
CA ARG A 527 15.09 -13.15 1.55
C ARG A 527 13.60 -13.25 1.29
N ARG A 528 13.20 -14.25 0.50
CA ARG A 528 11.77 -14.54 0.26
C ARG A 528 11.13 -14.94 1.59
N LEU A 529 9.93 -14.43 1.88
CA LEU A 529 9.19 -14.88 3.06
C LEU A 529 8.80 -16.35 2.88
N LEU A 530 8.85 -17.10 3.98
CA LEU A 530 8.31 -18.45 4.10
C LEU A 530 7.30 -18.47 5.25
N MET A 531 6.18 -19.12 5.04
CA MET A 531 5.24 -19.47 6.11
C MET A 531 4.54 -20.79 5.79
N SER A 532 3.73 -21.25 6.72
CA SER A 532 2.85 -22.40 6.56
C SER A 532 1.59 -22.17 7.38
N HIS A 533 0.45 -22.68 6.91
CA HIS A 533 -0.77 -22.67 7.70
C HIS A 533 -1.58 -23.95 7.54
N ILE A 534 -2.37 -24.26 8.58
CA ILE A 534 -3.22 -25.44 8.65
C ILE A 534 -4.66 -25.03 8.88
N ASP A 535 -5.51 -25.34 7.92
CA ASP A 535 -6.97 -25.23 8.01
C ASP A 535 -7.56 -26.44 8.75
N GLY A 536 -8.63 -26.22 9.50
CA GLY A 536 -9.04 -27.10 10.61
C GLY A 536 -9.63 -28.46 10.21
N ASP A 537 -9.92 -28.69 8.93
CA ASP A 537 -10.71 -29.78 8.38
C ASP A 537 -10.17 -31.18 8.69
N GLY A 538 -10.97 -32.00 9.36
CA GLY A 538 -10.64 -33.39 9.62
C GLY A 538 -9.53 -33.56 10.66
N PHE A 539 -9.41 -32.64 11.61
CA PHE A 539 -8.61 -32.83 12.83
C PHE A 539 -9.04 -34.10 13.59
N ALA A 540 -10.34 -34.36 13.62
CA ALA A 540 -10.98 -35.56 14.16
C ALA A 540 -10.90 -36.80 13.24
N SER A 541 -10.33 -36.69 12.04
CA SER A 541 -10.13 -37.84 11.15
C SER A 541 -9.09 -38.80 11.72
N ARG A 542 -9.30 -40.10 11.54
CA ARG A 542 -8.33 -41.13 11.96
C ARG A 542 -7.20 -41.27 10.95
N SER A 543 -5.99 -41.55 11.46
CA SER A 543 -4.89 -42.02 10.64
C SER A 543 -5.25 -43.38 10.01
N GLU A 544 -4.93 -43.57 8.73
CA GLU A 544 -5.15 -44.83 8.00
C GLU A 544 -3.94 -45.78 8.06
N TYR A 545 -2.87 -45.39 8.76
CA TYR A 545 -1.63 -46.14 8.84
C TYR A 545 -1.15 -46.31 10.29
N SER A 546 -0.10 -47.11 10.45
CA SER A 546 0.63 -47.27 11.72
C SER A 546 2.12 -47.39 11.42
N THR A 547 2.97 -47.00 12.36
CA THR A 547 4.42 -47.19 12.28
C THR A 547 4.93 -47.84 13.56
N ALA A 548 6.18 -48.33 13.57
CA ALA A 548 6.79 -48.87 14.77
C ALA A 548 6.91 -47.85 15.93
N ALA A 549 6.92 -46.55 15.61
CA ALA A 549 6.89 -45.47 16.61
C ALA A 549 5.46 -45.03 16.99
N MET A 550 4.45 -45.46 16.22
CA MET A 550 3.05 -45.04 16.34
C MET A 550 2.09 -46.22 16.08
N PRO A 551 1.82 -47.04 17.12
CA PRO A 551 0.80 -48.09 17.05
C PRO A 551 -0.60 -47.46 16.94
N ASN A 552 -1.23 -47.59 15.77
CA ASN A 552 -2.61 -47.17 15.56
C ASN A 552 -3.51 -48.37 15.83
N ALA A 553 -4.04 -48.45 17.05
CA ALA A 553 -4.77 -49.62 17.55
C ALA A 553 -6.19 -49.24 17.98
N PRO A 554 -7.20 -50.14 17.91
CA PRO A 554 -8.57 -49.80 18.28
C PRO A 554 -8.77 -49.25 19.70
N ALA A 555 -7.88 -49.60 20.64
CA ALA A 555 -7.89 -49.10 22.02
C ALA A 555 -7.15 -47.76 22.21
N THR A 556 -6.28 -47.39 21.27
CA THR A 556 -5.52 -46.13 21.23
C THR A 556 -5.44 -45.65 19.77
N PRO A 557 -6.57 -45.23 19.17
CA PRO A 557 -6.61 -44.80 17.78
C PRO A 557 -5.82 -43.49 17.63
N LEU A 558 -5.11 -43.34 16.52
CA LEU A 558 -4.40 -42.10 16.19
C LEU A 558 -5.24 -41.21 15.29
N TYR A 559 -5.20 -39.92 15.57
CA TYR A 559 -5.92 -38.89 14.82
C TYR A 559 -4.96 -38.06 13.97
N SER A 560 -5.51 -37.38 12.96
CA SER A 560 -4.74 -36.54 12.04
C SER A 560 -3.90 -35.47 12.77
N GLY A 561 -4.46 -34.92 13.86
CA GLY A 561 -3.75 -34.01 14.76
C GLY A 561 -2.55 -34.60 15.49
N ASP A 562 -2.51 -35.91 15.80
CA ASP A 562 -1.33 -36.54 16.42
C ASP A 562 -0.14 -36.57 15.44
N GLU A 563 -0.43 -36.81 14.16
CA GLU A 563 0.57 -36.87 13.09
C GLU A 563 1.17 -35.48 12.82
N LEU A 564 0.31 -34.47 12.70
CA LEU A 564 0.72 -33.09 12.47
C LEU A 564 1.42 -32.46 13.69
N TYR A 565 0.99 -32.76 14.91
CA TYR A 565 1.72 -32.36 16.12
C TYR A 565 3.18 -32.82 16.11
N ARG A 566 3.44 -34.07 15.71
CA ARG A 566 4.80 -34.59 15.60
C ARG A 566 5.59 -33.93 14.48
N LEU A 567 4.99 -33.71 13.31
CA LEU A 567 5.64 -32.99 12.20
C LEU A 567 6.07 -31.56 12.61
N LEU A 568 5.20 -30.79 13.26
CA LEU A 568 5.52 -29.43 13.67
C LEU A 568 6.55 -29.40 14.81
N ARG A 569 6.46 -30.31 15.78
CA ARG A 569 7.44 -30.46 16.87
C ARG A 569 8.83 -30.81 16.35
N ASP A 570 8.93 -31.74 15.41
CA ASP A 570 10.21 -32.31 14.96
C ASP A 570 10.87 -31.50 13.82
N SER A 571 10.10 -30.69 13.08
CA SER A 571 10.62 -29.78 12.06
C SER A 571 10.96 -28.37 12.57
N GLY A 572 10.28 -27.90 13.62
CA GLY A 572 10.40 -26.51 14.10
C GLY A 572 9.89 -25.46 13.11
N MET A 573 9.15 -25.84 12.07
CA MET A 573 8.57 -24.93 11.08
C MET A 573 7.60 -23.95 11.77
N PRO A 574 7.72 -22.62 11.57
CA PRO A 574 6.68 -21.68 11.96
C PRO A 574 5.39 -21.93 11.18
N THR A 575 4.31 -22.22 11.89
CA THR A 575 3.03 -22.60 11.27
C THR A 575 1.85 -21.96 12.02
N THR A 576 0.93 -21.35 11.28
CA THR A 576 -0.35 -20.87 11.82
C THR A 576 -1.36 -22.00 11.79
N VAL A 577 -1.95 -22.37 12.92
CA VAL A 577 -2.76 -23.58 13.06
C VAL A 577 -4.15 -23.20 13.55
N SER A 578 -5.18 -23.62 12.81
CA SER A 578 -6.57 -23.43 13.16
C SER A 578 -7.27 -24.72 13.60
N LEU A 579 -8.44 -24.58 14.23
CA LEU A 579 -9.36 -25.66 14.56
C LEU A 579 -10.79 -25.21 14.28
N ILE A 580 -11.61 -26.13 13.77
CA ILE A 580 -13.07 -25.98 13.74
C ILE A 580 -13.58 -26.36 15.13
N GLU A 581 -14.23 -25.43 15.86
CA GLU A 581 -14.70 -25.72 17.22
C GLU A 581 -15.69 -26.90 17.26
N GLY A 582 -16.53 -27.05 16.24
CA GLY A 582 -17.47 -28.17 16.09
C GLY A 582 -16.80 -29.55 16.13
N GLU A 583 -15.54 -29.70 15.69
CA GLU A 583 -14.84 -30.99 15.78
C GLU A 583 -14.33 -31.31 17.20
N VAL A 584 -14.09 -30.27 18.02
CA VAL A 584 -13.38 -30.38 19.32
C VAL A 584 -14.25 -30.00 20.52
N SER A 585 -15.52 -29.69 20.31
CA SER A 585 -16.50 -29.38 21.35
C SER A 585 -17.32 -30.60 21.77
N ASP A 586 -17.93 -30.53 22.95
CA ASP A 586 -18.86 -31.56 23.44
C ASP A 586 -20.28 -31.38 22.88
N GLU A 587 -20.50 -30.35 22.07
CA GLU A 587 -21.76 -30.03 21.36
C GLU A 587 -21.81 -30.68 19.95
N GLY A 588 -20.65 -30.80 19.30
CA GLY A 588 -20.52 -31.29 17.93
C GLY A 588 -20.50 -32.83 17.77
N PRO A 589 -20.38 -33.33 16.52
CA PRO A 589 -20.59 -34.73 16.17
C PRO A 589 -19.60 -35.71 16.83
N TYR A 590 -18.40 -35.24 17.21
CA TYR A 590 -17.33 -36.10 17.73
C TYR A 590 -17.24 -36.14 19.26
N ARG A 591 -18.33 -35.80 19.97
CA ARG A 591 -18.43 -35.75 21.45
C ARG A 591 -17.79 -36.94 22.19
N ALA A 592 -17.84 -38.16 21.65
CA ALA A 592 -17.22 -39.35 22.26
C ALA A 592 -15.67 -39.29 22.35
N PHE A 593 -15.03 -38.46 21.51
CA PHE A 593 -13.58 -38.29 21.41
C PHE A 593 -13.13 -36.84 21.64
N ALA A 594 -14.04 -35.87 21.69
CA ALA A 594 -13.74 -34.44 21.78
C ALA A 594 -12.78 -34.07 22.93
N ALA A 595 -12.89 -34.70 24.10
CA ALA A 595 -11.95 -34.49 25.21
C ALA A 595 -10.50 -34.91 24.88
N HIS A 596 -10.31 -35.94 24.07
CA HIS A 596 -8.99 -36.35 23.57
C HIS A 596 -8.48 -35.39 22.49
N LEU A 597 -9.36 -34.97 21.56
CA LEU A 597 -9.03 -33.99 20.52
C LEU A 597 -8.61 -32.64 21.12
N ARG A 598 -9.29 -32.14 22.16
CA ARG A 598 -8.84 -30.96 22.94
C ARG A 598 -7.46 -31.18 23.57
N GLY A 599 -7.17 -32.41 24.02
CA GLY A 599 -5.86 -32.81 24.54
C GLY A 599 -4.74 -32.85 23.50
N ILE A 600 -5.06 -33.04 22.21
CA ILE A 600 -4.13 -32.88 21.08
C ILE A 600 -3.96 -31.39 20.78
N GLY A 601 -5.07 -30.63 20.67
CA GLY A 601 -5.08 -29.20 20.36
C GLY A 601 -4.26 -28.37 21.34
N ARG A 602 -4.36 -28.66 22.65
CA ARG A 602 -3.53 -28.04 23.69
C ARG A 602 -2.03 -28.23 23.42
N LYS A 603 -1.58 -29.48 23.23
CA LYS A 603 -0.16 -29.79 22.91
C LYS A 603 0.32 -29.13 21.63
N LEU A 604 -0.57 -29.01 20.63
CA LEU A 604 -0.27 -28.36 19.36
C LEU A 604 -0.08 -26.85 19.53
N PHE A 605 -0.97 -26.19 20.27
CA PHE A 605 -0.85 -24.76 20.60
C PHE A 605 0.19 -24.45 21.69
N GLU A 606 0.67 -25.43 22.45
CA GLU A 606 1.83 -25.30 23.34
C GLU A 606 3.18 -25.19 22.60
N LEU A 607 3.28 -25.65 21.35
CA LEU A 607 4.53 -25.59 20.58
C LEU A 607 4.99 -24.14 20.34
N PRO A 608 6.30 -23.82 20.49
CA PRO A 608 6.80 -22.44 20.33
C PRO A 608 6.72 -21.94 18.88
N ASN A 609 6.75 -22.85 17.91
CA ASN A 609 6.66 -22.59 16.48
C ASN A 609 5.22 -22.65 15.92
N VAL A 610 4.20 -22.68 16.79
CA VAL A 610 2.78 -22.66 16.38
C VAL A 610 2.12 -21.34 16.76
N GLU A 611 1.40 -20.74 15.81
CA GLU A 611 0.50 -19.61 16.04
C GLU A 611 -0.96 -20.07 16.03
N VAL A 612 -1.81 -19.49 16.89
CA VAL A 612 -3.19 -19.95 17.10
C VAL A 612 -4.17 -19.19 16.21
N ALA A 613 -5.01 -19.93 15.48
CA ALA A 613 -6.11 -19.41 14.67
C ALA A 613 -7.44 -20.14 14.99
N THR A 614 -8.56 -19.58 14.53
CA THR A 614 -9.85 -20.27 14.46
C THR A 614 -10.17 -20.65 13.01
N HIS A 615 -10.87 -21.78 12.84
CA HIS A 615 -11.52 -22.18 11.58
C HIS A 615 -13.04 -22.19 11.72
N THR A 616 -13.56 -21.21 12.48
CA THR A 616 -14.98 -20.99 12.82
C THR A 616 -15.60 -22.03 13.75
N TYR A 617 -16.94 -22.04 13.87
CA TYR A 617 -17.68 -22.97 14.74
C TYR A 617 -18.14 -24.20 13.97
N THR A 618 -18.80 -24.01 12.82
CA THR A 618 -19.40 -25.10 12.03
C THR A 618 -18.70 -25.39 10.70
N HIS A 619 -17.65 -24.65 10.34
CA HIS A 619 -17.04 -24.70 9.01
C HIS A 619 -18.07 -24.44 7.88
N PRO A 620 -18.57 -23.19 7.72
CA PRO A 620 -19.43 -22.86 6.60
C PRO A 620 -18.74 -23.05 5.25
N LEU A 621 -19.34 -23.85 4.38
CA LEU A 621 -18.81 -24.25 3.07
C LEU A 621 -19.06 -23.22 1.96
N GLN A 622 -20.17 -22.47 2.05
CA GLN A 622 -20.55 -21.45 1.06
C GLN A 622 -20.97 -20.15 1.77
N TRP A 623 -20.03 -19.23 1.99
CA TRP A 623 -20.25 -18.07 2.86
C TRP A 623 -21.37 -17.14 2.40
N MET A 624 -21.45 -16.89 1.09
CA MET A 624 -22.52 -16.09 0.49
C MET A 624 -23.90 -16.75 0.66
N ARG A 625 -23.99 -18.09 0.70
CA ARG A 625 -25.25 -18.82 0.83
C ARG A 625 -25.73 -18.88 2.27
N VAL A 626 -24.86 -19.20 3.23
CA VAL A 626 -25.25 -19.26 4.67
C VAL A 626 -25.65 -17.90 5.24
N THR A 627 -25.09 -16.81 4.71
CA THR A 627 -25.46 -15.44 5.07
C THR A 627 -26.70 -14.91 4.33
N GLY A 628 -27.20 -15.65 3.33
CA GLY A 628 -28.34 -15.24 2.50
C GLY A 628 -28.05 -14.12 1.49
N LEU A 629 -26.76 -13.81 1.25
CA LEU A 629 -26.31 -12.71 0.37
C LEU A 629 -26.08 -13.12 -1.08
N GLY A 630 -25.88 -14.41 -1.36
CA GLY A 630 -25.64 -14.96 -2.70
C GLY A 630 -26.90 -15.24 -3.52
N VAL A 631 -26.72 -16.03 -4.58
CA VAL A 631 -27.80 -16.69 -5.32
C VAL A 631 -27.96 -18.11 -4.79
N SER A 632 -29.19 -18.62 -4.75
CA SER A 632 -29.49 -20.01 -4.42
C SER A 632 -29.86 -20.76 -5.71
N ASP A 633 -28.87 -21.38 -6.34
CA ASP A 633 -29.10 -22.42 -7.34
C ASP A 633 -28.96 -23.79 -6.64
N ASP A 634 -29.91 -24.70 -6.87
CA ASP A 634 -30.02 -25.95 -6.11
C ASP A 634 -28.97 -27.02 -6.49
N ASP A 635 -28.29 -26.85 -7.63
CA ASP A 635 -27.36 -27.83 -8.23
C ASP A 635 -25.87 -27.61 -7.87
N ALA A 636 -25.53 -26.66 -6.99
CA ALA A 636 -24.13 -26.40 -6.63
C ALA A 636 -23.58 -27.48 -5.67
N PRO A 637 -22.63 -28.36 -6.08
CA PRO A 637 -22.00 -29.31 -5.16
C PRO A 637 -21.16 -28.56 -4.13
N ALA A 638 -21.21 -29.01 -2.87
CA ALA A 638 -20.35 -28.50 -1.82
C ALA A 638 -19.01 -29.24 -1.82
N GLU A 639 -17.90 -28.50 -1.70
CA GLU A 639 -16.56 -29.06 -1.57
C GLU A 639 -16.40 -29.78 -0.21
N GLY A 640 -15.56 -30.83 -0.15
CA GLY A 640 -15.32 -31.65 1.06
C GLY A 640 -16.49 -32.48 1.64
N GLY A 641 -17.73 -32.26 1.20
CA GLY A 641 -18.95 -32.72 1.89
C GLY A 641 -19.25 -34.23 1.84
N GLY A 642 -18.87 -34.97 2.89
CA GLY A 642 -19.47 -36.28 3.19
C GLY A 642 -20.99 -36.17 3.49
N THR A 643 -21.76 -37.22 3.20
CA THR A 643 -23.24 -37.20 3.08
C THR A 643 -24.05 -37.09 4.40
N ALA A 644 -23.59 -36.29 5.36
CA ALA A 644 -24.07 -36.27 6.76
C ALA A 644 -24.50 -34.88 7.28
N SER A 645 -24.96 -33.97 6.42
CA SER A 645 -25.56 -32.69 6.82
C SER A 645 -26.87 -32.48 6.07
N ALA A 646 -27.96 -32.15 6.77
CA ALA A 646 -29.30 -32.03 6.20
C ALA A 646 -29.50 -30.79 5.28
N SER A 647 -28.50 -29.92 5.20
CA SER A 647 -28.41 -28.81 4.23
C SER A 647 -27.16 -28.88 3.34
N GLY A 648 -26.12 -29.62 3.73
CA GLY A 648 -24.87 -29.75 2.98
C GLY A 648 -23.97 -28.51 3.01
N LEU A 649 -24.17 -27.56 3.95
CA LEU A 649 -23.49 -26.25 3.96
C LEU A 649 -22.53 -26.02 5.14
N SER A 650 -22.51 -26.91 6.13
CA SER A 650 -21.64 -26.87 7.31
C SER A 650 -21.66 -28.22 8.01
N ILE A 651 -20.78 -28.40 9.00
CA ILE A 651 -20.94 -29.43 10.03
C ILE A 651 -22.32 -29.26 10.70
N ASP A 652 -23.03 -30.36 10.89
CA ASP A 652 -24.29 -30.39 11.63
C ASP A 652 -24.03 -30.36 13.14
N ILE A 653 -24.54 -29.33 13.82
CA ILE A 653 -24.52 -29.19 15.28
C ILE A 653 -25.98 -29.13 15.78
N PRO A 654 -26.44 -30.10 16.57
CA PRO A 654 -27.85 -30.26 16.93
C PRO A 654 -28.51 -28.99 17.50
N GLY A 655 -29.47 -28.44 16.75
CA GLY A 655 -30.26 -27.27 17.15
C GLY A 655 -29.61 -25.91 16.89
N TYR A 656 -28.40 -25.88 16.31
CA TYR A 656 -27.75 -24.63 15.91
C TYR A 656 -28.52 -23.90 14.80
N ARG A 657 -28.32 -22.57 14.74
CA ARG A 657 -28.76 -21.70 13.65
C ARG A 657 -27.65 -20.70 13.37
N PHE A 658 -27.26 -20.59 12.10
CA PHE A 658 -26.13 -19.76 11.67
C PHE A 658 -26.14 -18.36 12.30
N SER A 659 -25.03 -17.98 12.93
CA SER A 659 -24.80 -16.67 13.51
C SER A 659 -23.34 -16.27 13.32
N ILE A 660 -23.09 -15.14 12.65
CA ILE A 660 -21.74 -14.62 12.38
C ILE A 660 -20.96 -14.42 13.69
N ASP A 661 -21.63 -13.94 14.74
CA ASP A 661 -21.01 -13.74 16.06
C ASP A 661 -20.66 -15.07 16.74
N ARG A 662 -21.39 -16.17 16.45
CA ARG A 662 -21.07 -17.52 16.97
C ARG A 662 -19.94 -18.18 16.19
N GLU A 663 -19.95 -18.07 14.86
CA GLU A 663 -18.90 -18.59 13.98
C GLU A 663 -17.55 -17.95 14.29
N VAL A 664 -17.50 -16.62 14.41
CA VAL A 664 -16.25 -15.88 14.58
C VAL A 664 -15.95 -15.64 16.07
N GLY A 665 -16.68 -14.73 16.72
CA GLY A 665 -16.39 -14.32 18.11
C GLY A 665 -16.56 -15.45 19.13
N GLY A 666 -17.53 -16.34 18.92
CA GLY A 666 -17.76 -17.53 19.74
C GLY A 666 -16.60 -18.52 19.67
N SER A 667 -16.19 -18.93 18.46
CA SER A 667 -15.09 -19.88 18.27
C SER A 667 -13.74 -19.34 18.75
N ILE A 668 -13.45 -18.05 18.53
CA ILE A 668 -12.31 -17.35 19.15
C ILE A 668 -12.36 -17.51 20.68
N SER A 669 -13.49 -17.13 21.29
CA SER A 669 -13.68 -17.16 22.74
C SER A 669 -13.61 -18.56 23.34
N TYR A 670 -14.00 -19.60 22.60
CA TYR A 670 -13.91 -20.98 23.03
C TYR A 670 -12.46 -21.49 22.97
N ILE A 671 -11.77 -21.28 21.85
CA ILE A 671 -10.38 -21.72 21.67
C ILE A 671 -9.47 -21.06 22.71
N ASP A 672 -9.62 -19.75 22.95
CA ASP A 672 -8.86 -18.98 23.95
C ASP A 672 -9.04 -19.47 25.40
N ARG A 673 -10.17 -20.11 25.72
CA ARG A 673 -10.50 -20.57 27.08
C ARG A 673 -10.19 -22.05 27.29
N GLU A 674 -10.51 -22.88 26.30
CA GLU A 674 -10.52 -24.33 26.44
C GLU A 674 -9.31 -25.04 25.82
N ILE A 675 -8.57 -24.40 24.90
CA ILE A 675 -7.53 -25.10 24.11
C ILE A 675 -6.20 -24.33 24.06
N ALA A 676 -6.22 -23.02 23.81
CA ALA A 676 -5.00 -22.24 23.66
C ALA A 676 -4.35 -21.93 25.04
N PRO A 677 -3.00 -21.87 25.12
CA PRO A 677 -2.33 -21.29 26.29
C PRO A 677 -2.71 -19.82 26.44
N ALA A 678 -2.99 -19.35 27.65
CA ALA A 678 -3.43 -17.96 27.89
C ALA A 678 -2.44 -16.86 27.45
N ALA A 679 -1.17 -17.20 27.19
CA ALA A 679 -0.15 -16.31 26.62
C ALA A 679 -0.11 -16.30 25.08
N LYS A 680 -0.93 -17.13 24.43
CA LYS A 680 -0.99 -17.35 22.97
C LYS A 680 -2.46 -17.37 22.48
N PRO A 681 -3.22 -16.27 22.63
CA PRO A 681 -4.59 -16.20 22.14
C PRO A 681 -4.67 -16.33 20.62
N VAL A 682 -5.87 -16.63 20.11
CA VAL A 682 -6.21 -16.63 18.69
C VAL A 682 -5.86 -15.28 18.07
N LYS A 683 -5.04 -15.29 17.02
CA LYS A 683 -4.64 -14.08 16.27
C LYS A 683 -5.33 -13.94 14.92
N MET A 684 -5.89 -15.03 14.37
CA MET A 684 -6.44 -15.07 13.02
C MET A 684 -7.73 -15.89 12.93
N VAL A 685 -8.59 -15.50 11.99
CA VAL A 685 -9.48 -16.44 11.31
C VAL A 685 -8.79 -16.93 10.04
N LEU A 686 -8.71 -18.24 9.85
CA LEU A 686 -8.48 -18.85 8.55
C LEU A 686 -9.86 -19.21 8.00
N TRP A 687 -10.21 -18.72 6.80
CA TRP A 687 -11.59 -18.83 6.30
C TRP A 687 -11.91 -20.21 5.75
N SER A 688 -13.08 -20.74 6.12
CA SER A 688 -13.60 -22.03 5.71
C SER A 688 -14.13 -22.06 4.28
N GLY A 689 -14.13 -23.25 3.67
CA GLY A 689 -14.85 -23.56 2.43
C GLY A 689 -14.49 -22.65 1.26
N ASP A 690 -15.52 -22.16 0.54
CA ASP A 690 -15.37 -21.35 -0.68
C ASP A 690 -14.57 -20.03 -0.50
N CYS A 691 -14.27 -19.64 0.74
CA CYS A 691 -13.58 -18.40 1.09
C CYS A 691 -14.21 -17.13 0.49
N GLN A 692 -15.47 -17.16 0.01
CA GLN A 692 -16.16 -16.01 -0.60
C GLN A 692 -16.82 -15.17 0.49
N VAL A 693 -15.99 -14.68 1.42
CA VAL A 693 -16.44 -14.13 2.70
C VAL A 693 -17.03 -12.73 2.51
N PRO A 694 -18.31 -12.50 2.83
CA PRO A 694 -18.95 -11.22 2.63
C PRO A 694 -18.55 -10.22 3.73
N ALA A 695 -18.67 -8.93 3.42
CA ALA A 695 -18.25 -7.84 4.31
C ALA A 695 -18.75 -7.93 5.76
N PRO A 696 -20.01 -8.32 6.08
CA PRO A 696 -20.47 -8.45 7.46
C PRO A 696 -19.68 -9.50 8.29
N VAL A 697 -19.12 -10.52 7.63
CA VAL A 697 -18.32 -11.57 8.27
C VAL A 697 -16.87 -11.11 8.45
N LEU A 698 -16.28 -10.45 7.45
CA LEU A 698 -14.97 -9.78 7.59
C LEU A 698 -15.01 -8.76 8.75
N LYS A 699 -16.08 -7.95 8.82
CA LYS A 699 -16.36 -6.98 9.88
C LYS A 699 -16.41 -7.60 11.27
N ALA A 700 -16.83 -8.86 11.41
CA ALA A 700 -16.81 -9.57 12.69
C ALA A 700 -15.37 -9.93 13.13
N ALA A 701 -14.52 -10.39 12.21
CA ALA A 701 -13.10 -10.67 12.51
C ALA A 701 -12.35 -9.39 12.93
N TYR A 702 -12.53 -8.29 12.18
CA TYR A 702 -11.94 -6.98 12.54
C TYR A 702 -12.45 -6.46 13.89
N ARG A 703 -13.74 -6.65 14.21
CA ARG A 703 -14.33 -6.30 15.52
C ARG A 703 -13.78 -7.16 16.67
N ALA A 704 -13.44 -8.41 16.42
CA ALA A 704 -12.78 -9.29 17.38
C ALA A 704 -11.28 -8.99 17.56
N GLY A 705 -10.71 -8.05 16.79
CA GLY A 705 -9.29 -7.67 16.86
C GLY A 705 -8.33 -8.68 16.24
N VAL A 706 -8.85 -9.69 15.52
CA VAL A 706 -8.06 -10.71 14.84
C VAL A 706 -7.87 -10.38 13.37
N LEU A 707 -6.78 -10.89 12.79
CA LEU A 707 -6.52 -10.82 11.36
C LEU A 707 -7.31 -11.92 10.63
N ASN A 708 -7.29 -11.91 9.30
CA ASN A 708 -7.99 -12.91 8.51
C ASN A 708 -7.18 -13.30 7.27
N MET A 709 -7.32 -14.54 6.79
CA MET A 709 -6.69 -15.03 5.56
C MET A 709 -7.54 -16.14 4.91
N ASN A 710 -7.25 -16.41 3.62
CA ASN A 710 -7.62 -17.56 2.78
C ASN A 710 -8.48 -17.17 1.55
N GLY A 711 -8.52 -18.07 0.57
CA GLY A 711 -9.02 -17.85 -0.80
C GLY A 711 -7.95 -17.30 -1.76
N GLY A 712 -8.28 -17.27 -3.05
CA GLY A 712 -7.50 -16.61 -4.12
C GLY A 712 -6.86 -17.55 -5.14
N ASP A 713 -6.62 -18.82 -4.76
CA ASP A 713 -6.38 -19.95 -5.67
C ASP A 713 -5.12 -19.85 -6.57
N THR A 714 -3.97 -19.49 -5.98
CA THR A 714 -2.68 -19.49 -6.70
C THR A 714 -2.20 -20.93 -6.98
N LEU A 715 -2.54 -21.45 -8.16
CA LEU A 715 -2.25 -22.82 -8.61
C LEU A 715 -1.41 -22.89 -9.90
N ILE A 716 -0.59 -21.88 -10.20
CA ILE A 716 0.34 -21.94 -11.34
C ILE A 716 1.28 -23.15 -11.21
N THR A 717 1.34 -23.97 -12.25
CA THR A 717 2.12 -25.23 -12.28
C THR A 717 2.64 -25.50 -13.70
N LYS A 718 3.49 -26.50 -13.90
CA LYS A 718 3.96 -26.89 -15.25
C LYS A 718 2.83 -27.37 -16.18
N SER A 719 1.72 -27.84 -15.59
CA SER A 719 0.48 -28.23 -16.29
C SER A 719 -0.50 -27.08 -16.50
N TYR A 720 -0.39 -25.99 -15.72
CA TYR A 720 -1.12 -24.73 -15.92
C TYR A 720 -0.12 -23.55 -15.85
N PRO A 721 0.75 -23.39 -16.86
CA PRO A 721 1.79 -22.36 -16.87
C PRO A 721 1.21 -21.03 -17.33
N SER A 722 0.50 -20.32 -16.45
CA SER A 722 -0.13 -19.03 -16.74
C SER A 722 -0.22 -18.13 -15.52
N TRP A 723 0.00 -16.84 -15.71
CA TRP A 723 -0.26 -15.79 -14.72
C TRP A 723 -1.76 -15.58 -14.46
N THR A 724 -2.66 -16.22 -15.21
CA THR A 724 -4.10 -16.31 -14.88
C THR A 724 -4.39 -17.28 -13.72
N ALA A 725 -3.38 -18.02 -13.24
CA ALA A 725 -3.42 -18.91 -12.07
C ALA A 725 -2.60 -18.36 -10.88
N ILE A 726 -2.50 -17.02 -10.76
CA ILE A 726 -1.83 -16.33 -9.66
C ILE A 726 -2.78 -15.29 -9.06
N ALA A 727 -3.11 -15.45 -7.78
CA ALA A 727 -4.02 -14.56 -7.05
C ALA A 727 -3.41 -13.17 -6.80
N PRO A 728 -4.24 -12.12 -6.58
CA PRO A 728 -3.79 -10.89 -5.92
C PRO A 728 -3.38 -11.12 -4.46
N LEU A 729 -3.10 -10.04 -3.74
CA LEU A 729 -2.84 -10.07 -2.29
C LEU A 729 -4.12 -10.24 -1.45
N GLY A 730 -5.29 -9.99 -2.04
CA GLY A 730 -6.57 -9.93 -1.34
C GLY A 730 -7.56 -9.01 -2.05
N VAL A 731 -8.61 -8.60 -1.34
CA VAL A 731 -9.67 -7.72 -1.85
C VAL A 731 -10.34 -6.89 -0.74
N MET A 732 -10.73 -5.66 -1.07
CA MET A 732 -11.47 -4.77 -0.17
C MET A 732 -12.98 -4.93 -0.34
N LYS A 733 -13.72 -5.16 0.76
CA LYS A 733 -15.19 -5.24 0.80
C LYS A 733 -15.74 -4.39 1.96
N ASP A 734 -16.51 -3.33 1.67
CA ASP A 734 -17.08 -2.39 2.66
C ASP A 734 -16.06 -1.81 3.67
N GLY A 735 -14.83 -1.56 3.23
CA GLY A 735 -13.74 -1.08 4.10
C GLY A 735 -13.02 -2.17 4.92
N TYR A 736 -13.38 -3.45 4.75
CA TYR A 736 -12.68 -4.58 5.34
C TYR A 736 -11.91 -5.35 4.26
N TYR A 737 -10.61 -5.53 4.47
CA TYR A 737 -9.76 -6.27 3.52
C TYR A 737 -9.70 -7.76 3.88
N GLN A 738 -10.05 -8.62 2.93
CA GLN A 738 -9.77 -10.06 2.98
C GLN A 738 -8.36 -10.29 2.41
N VAL A 739 -7.45 -10.86 3.19
CA VAL A 739 -6.12 -11.27 2.70
C VAL A 739 -6.22 -12.66 2.07
N PHE A 740 -5.63 -12.85 0.89
CA PHE A 740 -5.63 -14.15 0.21
C PHE A 740 -4.40 -14.99 0.57
N ALA A 741 -4.56 -16.31 0.53
CA ALA A 741 -3.45 -17.24 0.69
C ALA A 741 -2.47 -17.10 -0.51
N PRO A 742 -1.15 -16.93 -0.28
CA PRO A 742 -0.20 -16.80 -1.38
C PRO A 742 -0.07 -18.00 -2.33
N ASN A 743 -0.34 -19.21 -1.83
CA ASN A 743 -0.28 -20.47 -2.58
C ASN A 743 -1.47 -21.35 -2.13
N GLN A 744 -1.96 -22.23 -2.99
CA GLN A 744 -3.12 -23.08 -2.67
C GLN A 744 -2.76 -24.26 -1.74
N ASN A 745 -3.77 -24.75 -1.00
CA ASN A 745 -3.75 -25.98 -0.21
C ASN A 745 -3.46 -27.25 -1.03
N GLU A 746 -3.36 -28.41 -0.36
CA GLU A 746 -3.06 -29.68 -1.01
C GLU A 746 -4.19 -30.24 -1.89
N GLU A 747 -5.43 -29.81 -1.67
CA GLU A 747 -6.62 -30.38 -2.27
C GLU A 747 -6.58 -30.33 -3.80
N LEU A 748 -6.30 -29.16 -4.37
CA LEU A 748 -6.20 -28.98 -5.83
C LEU A 748 -4.94 -29.62 -6.44
N TYR A 749 -3.95 -30.02 -5.64
CA TYR A 749 -2.81 -30.83 -6.10
C TYR A 749 -3.05 -32.35 -5.95
N THR A 750 -4.14 -32.76 -5.31
CA THR A 750 -4.48 -34.15 -4.98
C THR A 750 -5.86 -34.58 -5.50
N ASP A 751 -6.36 -33.88 -6.53
CA ASP A 751 -7.63 -34.16 -7.22
C ASP A 751 -8.84 -34.20 -6.28
N LEU A 752 -9.05 -33.11 -5.52
CA LEU A 752 -10.09 -33.02 -4.48
C LEU A 752 -10.00 -34.18 -3.46
N TRP A 753 -8.76 -34.46 -3.01
CA TRP A 753 -8.42 -35.56 -2.11
C TRP A 753 -8.76 -36.98 -2.61
N HIS A 754 -9.00 -37.17 -3.91
CA HIS A 754 -9.11 -38.52 -4.52
C HIS A 754 -7.74 -39.16 -4.79
N GLY A 755 -6.69 -38.34 -4.87
CA GLY A 755 -5.28 -38.73 -4.98
C GLY A 755 -4.64 -38.41 -6.34
N PRO A 756 -3.33 -38.67 -6.49
CA PRO A 756 -2.44 -39.30 -5.51
C PRO A 756 -2.10 -38.36 -4.34
N PHE A 757 -2.17 -38.86 -3.11
CA PHE A 757 -1.95 -38.09 -1.87
C PHE A 757 -0.54 -37.50 -1.70
N TYR A 758 0.44 -37.88 -2.52
CA TYR A 758 1.76 -37.23 -2.58
C TYR A 758 1.80 -36.02 -3.54
N GLY A 759 0.70 -35.73 -4.23
CA GLY A 759 0.58 -34.72 -5.29
C GLY A 759 0.97 -33.31 -4.84
N PHE A 760 0.79 -32.99 -3.56
CA PHE A 760 1.15 -31.69 -2.98
C PHE A 760 2.65 -31.34 -3.10
N THR A 761 3.53 -32.32 -3.29
CA THR A 761 4.94 -32.07 -3.66
C THR A 761 5.10 -31.15 -4.90
N ARG A 762 4.08 -31.06 -5.75
CA ARG A 762 4.01 -30.14 -6.89
C ARG A 762 3.83 -28.66 -6.51
N VAL A 763 3.55 -28.31 -5.26
CA VAL A 763 3.62 -26.92 -4.77
C VAL A 763 5.02 -26.32 -4.97
N LEU A 764 6.06 -27.16 -5.03
CA LEU A 764 7.43 -26.75 -5.39
C LEU A 764 7.54 -26.25 -6.85
N GLU A 765 6.66 -26.68 -7.76
CA GLU A 765 6.53 -26.05 -9.09
C GLU A 765 5.99 -24.63 -8.95
N THR A 766 4.93 -24.46 -8.17
CA THR A 766 4.26 -23.18 -7.92
C THR A 766 5.20 -22.18 -7.23
N PHE A 767 5.97 -22.60 -6.23
CA PHE A 767 6.99 -21.77 -5.60
C PHE A 767 8.05 -21.30 -6.59
N ALA A 768 8.56 -22.17 -7.47
CA ALA A 768 9.55 -21.78 -8.47
C ALA A 768 8.97 -20.81 -9.53
N MET A 769 7.75 -21.09 -10.01
CA MET A 769 7.08 -20.30 -11.06
C MET A 769 6.48 -18.98 -10.54
N THR A 770 6.42 -18.77 -9.23
CA THR A 770 6.08 -17.50 -8.56
C THR A 770 7.29 -16.74 -8.03
N ASP A 771 8.51 -17.26 -8.21
CA ASP A 771 9.77 -16.58 -7.89
C ASP A 771 10.46 -16.00 -9.13
N ALA A 772 10.50 -16.75 -10.24
CA ALA A 772 11.31 -16.40 -11.42
C ALA A 772 10.47 -16.42 -12.73
N PRO A 773 10.72 -15.49 -13.69
CA PRO A 773 11.77 -14.47 -13.70
C PRO A 773 11.46 -13.23 -12.82
N ILE A 774 10.24 -13.14 -12.31
CA ILE A 774 9.79 -12.08 -11.40
C ILE A 774 9.02 -12.72 -10.23
N ARG A 775 9.16 -12.14 -9.04
CA ARG A 775 8.55 -12.66 -7.81
C ARG A 775 7.15 -12.08 -7.64
N PHE A 776 6.14 -12.95 -7.59
CA PHE A 776 4.74 -12.57 -7.37
C PHE A 776 4.24 -12.89 -5.96
N LYS A 777 4.84 -13.88 -5.30
CA LYS A 777 4.36 -14.42 -4.02
C LYS A 777 5.53 -14.72 -3.06
N PRO A 778 5.32 -14.71 -1.74
CA PRO A 778 6.16 -15.47 -0.80
C PRO A 778 6.05 -16.99 -1.07
N MET A 779 6.59 -17.84 -0.20
CA MET A 779 6.24 -19.27 -0.16
C MET A 779 5.31 -19.52 1.02
N ASP A 780 4.15 -20.09 0.75
CA ASP A 780 3.20 -20.54 1.77
C ASP A 780 2.92 -22.03 1.62
N ILE A 781 3.11 -22.79 2.70
CA ILE A 781 2.73 -24.20 2.75
C ILE A 781 1.39 -24.29 3.49
N TYR A 782 0.34 -23.98 2.73
CA TYR A 782 -1.07 -24.17 3.09
C TYR A 782 -1.43 -25.65 2.96
N TYR A 783 -2.06 -26.24 3.96
CA TYR A 783 -2.68 -27.58 3.88
C TYR A 783 -3.77 -27.70 4.96
N HIS A 784 -4.50 -28.82 5.00
CA HIS A 784 -5.55 -29.05 6.00
C HIS A 784 -5.14 -30.07 7.07
N MET A 785 -5.88 -30.11 8.18
CA MET A 785 -5.66 -31.12 9.23
C MET A 785 -5.77 -32.55 8.70
N PHE A 786 -6.65 -32.83 7.72
CA PHE A 786 -6.81 -34.16 7.13
C PHE A 786 -5.57 -34.72 6.44
N SER A 787 -4.55 -33.90 6.13
CA SER A 787 -3.29 -34.40 5.54
C SER A 787 -2.56 -35.43 6.41
N GLY A 788 -2.71 -35.35 7.74
CA GLY A 788 -2.21 -36.36 8.68
C GLY A 788 -2.82 -37.76 8.51
N THR A 789 -3.95 -37.92 7.81
CA THR A 789 -4.59 -39.23 7.64
C THR A 789 -3.79 -40.18 6.75
N LYS A 790 -3.00 -39.66 5.80
CA LYS A 790 -2.29 -40.43 4.76
C LYS A 790 -0.78 -40.32 4.92
N LEU A 791 -0.10 -41.46 5.07
CA LEU A 791 1.36 -41.52 5.12
C LEU A 791 2.03 -40.86 3.90
N ALA A 792 1.40 -40.94 2.72
CA ALA A 792 1.88 -40.31 1.49
C ALA A 792 1.83 -38.78 1.52
N SER A 793 0.84 -38.16 2.17
CA SER A 793 0.82 -36.69 2.35
C SER A 793 1.83 -36.26 3.41
N MET A 794 1.94 -36.98 4.52
CA MET A 794 2.99 -36.70 5.52
C MET A 794 4.41 -36.78 4.93
N LYS A 795 4.67 -37.71 4.00
CA LYS A 795 5.94 -37.74 3.24
C LYS A 795 6.07 -36.64 2.19
N ALA A 796 4.98 -36.11 1.65
CA ALA A 796 5.01 -34.88 0.85
C ALA A 796 5.38 -33.68 1.73
N LEU A 797 4.73 -33.49 2.87
CA LEU A 797 5.00 -32.39 3.82
C LEU A 797 6.44 -32.41 4.34
N GLU A 798 6.96 -33.57 4.79
CA GLU A 798 8.37 -33.75 5.15
C GLU A 798 9.33 -33.32 4.03
N THR A 799 8.98 -33.65 2.78
CA THR A 799 9.79 -33.30 1.60
C THR A 799 9.74 -31.80 1.30
N ILE A 800 8.56 -31.18 1.36
CA ILE A 800 8.35 -29.76 1.09
C ILE A 800 9.04 -28.91 2.17
N PHE A 801 8.82 -29.22 3.46
CA PHE A 801 9.44 -28.53 4.59
C PHE A 801 10.97 -28.54 4.48
N LYS A 802 11.56 -29.71 4.20
CA LYS A 802 13.00 -29.86 3.96
C LYS A 802 13.49 -29.07 2.74
N ALA A 803 12.69 -28.99 1.67
CA ALA A 803 13.05 -28.27 0.44
C ALA A 803 13.00 -26.74 0.59
N VAL A 804 12.11 -26.18 1.43
CA VAL A 804 12.05 -24.73 1.68
C VAL A 804 13.00 -24.26 2.77
N LEU A 805 13.19 -25.03 3.85
CA LEU A 805 14.10 -24.65 4.96
C LEU A 805 15.58 -24.74 4.56
N ALA A 806 15.89 -25.40 3.45
CA ALA A 806 17.22 -25.40 2.83
C ALA A 806 17.52 -24.13 1.99
N GLN A 807 16.55 -23.25 1.77
CA GLN A 807 16.69 -22.02 0.97
C GLN A 807 16.98 -20.80 1.87
N PRO A 808 17.56 -19.71 1.33
CA PRO A 808 17.73 -18.45 2.06
C PRO A 808 16.39 -17.71 2.19
N VAL A 809 15.56 -18.16 3.13
CA VAL A 809 14.23 -17.62 3.46
C VAL A 809 14.21 -16.78 4.73
N THR A 810 13.15 -15.99 4.91
CA THR A 810 12.74 -15.37 6.18
C THR A 810 11.44 -16.04 6.64
N PRO A 811 11.47 -16.97 7.61
CA PRO A 811 10.26 -17.58 8.15
C PRO A 811 9.46 -16.59 9.00
N VAL A 812 8.15 -16.52 8.76
CA VAL A 812 7.18 -15.66 9.45
C VAL A 812 5.90 -16.44 9.78
N PHE A 813 5.06 -15.93 10.69
CA PHE A 813 3.70 -16.45 10.83
C PHE A 813 2.75 -15.78 9.83
N SER A 814 1.58 -16.39 9.60
CA SER A 814 0.59 -15.86 8.66
C SER A 814 0.04 -14.50 9.13
N SER A 815 0.01 -14.22 10.44
CA SER A 815 -0.39 -12.90 10.92
C SER A 815 0.64 -11.80 10.60
N ASP A 816 1.93 -12.14 10.51
CA ASP A 816 2.97 -11.20 10.07
C ASP A 816 2.86 -10.91 8.58
N TYR A 817 2.52 -11.92 7.75
CA TYR A 817 2.21 -11.71 6.33
C TYR A 817 0.95 -10.85 6.16
N ALA A 818 -0.15 -11.18 6.85
CA ALA A 818 -1.38 -10.39 6.79
C ALA A 818 -1.15 -8.93 7.21
N ARG A 819 -0.33 -8.69 8.24
CA ARG A 819 0.12 -7.34 8.64
C ARG A 819 0.92 -6.64 7.54
N LYS A 820 1.84 -7.34 6.86
CA LYS A 820 2.62 -6.80 5.73
C LYS A 820 1.74 -6.48 4.51
N VAL A 821 0.69 -7.26 4.26
CA VAL A 821 -0.30 -6.98 3.20
C VAL A 821 -1.13 -5.74 3.55
N LEU A 822 -1.68 -5.64 4.75
CA LEU A 822 -2.44 -4.46 5.18
C LEU A 822 -1.58 -3.18 5.17
N ASP A 823 -0.36 -3.24 5.68
CA ASP A 823 0.59 -2.12 5.68
C ASP A 823 1.03 -1.73 4.25
N SER A 824 0.94 -2.64 3.27
CA SER A 824 1.14 -2.32 1.85
C SER A 824 0.02 -1.45 1.26
N LEU A 825 -1.16 -1.43 1.88
CA LEU A 825 -2.27 -0.58 1.47
C LEU A 825 -2.01 0.87 1.93
N ASP A 826 -1.68 1.05 3.21
CA ASP A 826 -1.51 2.38 3.80
C ASP A 826 -0.10 2.98 3.60
N MET A 827 0.88 2.21 3.10
CA MET A 827 2.22 2.70 2.79
C MET A 827 2.18 3.89 1.82
N SER A 828 2.65 5.04 2.30
CA SER A 828 2.80 6.28 1.56
C SER A 828 4.13 6.33 0.81
N ILE A 829 4.10 6.86 -0.42
CA ILE A 829 5.27 6.99 -1.29
C ILE A 829 5.23 8.38 -1.92
N ALA A 830 6.24 9.20 -1.66
CA ALA A 830 6.30 10.59 -2.12
C ALA A 830 7.69 10.98 -2.64
N ARG A 831 7.74 12.02 -3.47
CA ARG A 831 9.00 12.69 -3.84
C ARG A 831 9.36 13.79 -2.85
N ASP A 832 10.65 13.92 -2.58
CA ASP A 832 11.29 15.11 -2.01
C ASP A 832 12.48 15.49 -2.89
N GLY A 833 12.19 16.25 -3.95
CA GLY A 833 13.10 16.44 -5.08
C GLY A 833 13.42 15.08 -5.74
N ASP A 834 14.70 14.83 -5.98
CA ASP A 834 15.18 13.56 -6.56
C ASP A 834 15.06 12.35 -5.59
N ALA A 835 14.83 12.59 -4.30
CA ALA A 835 14.70 11.52 -3.31
C ALA A 835 13.27 10.98 -3.23
N TRP A 836 13.16 9.69 -2.91
CA TRP A 836 11.93 9.09 -2.43
C TRP A 836 11.82 9.22 -0.91
N VAL A 837 10.59 9.43 -0.43
CA VAL A 837 10.17 9.33 0.96
C VAL A 837 9.13 8.21 1.06
N ILE A 838 9.36 7.26 1.96
CA ILE A 838 8.45 6.15 2.28
C ILE A 838 7.97 6.33 3.73
N ARG A 839 6.68 6.11 4.00
CA ARG A 839 6.09 6.11 5.36
C ARG A 839 5.08 4.97 5.48
N ASP A 840 5.10 4.22 6.58
CA ASP A 840 4.21 3.07 6.84
C ASP A 840 3.79 2.95 8.33
N ALA A 841 2.97 1.95 8.67
CA ALA A 841 2.57 1.61 10.05
C ALA A 841 3.56 0.70 10.79
N GLY A 842 4.66 0.30 10.16
CA GLY A 842 5.81 -0.33 10.80
C GLY A 842 5.99 -1.82 10.55
N ARG A 843 5.34 -2.42 9.56
CA ARG A 843 5.31 -3.89 9.33
C ARG A 843 5.97 -4.31 8.02
N LEU A 844 5.86 -3.49 6.97
CA LEU A 844 6.35 -3.80 5.61
C LEU A 844 7.77 -3.28 5.37
N ARG A 845 8.77 -4.03 5.84
CA ARG A 845 10.18 -3.63 5.81
C ARG A 845 10.89 -3.73 4.45
N THR A 846 10.18 -3.74 3.32
CA THR A 846 10.82 -3.84 1.99
C THR A 846 10.05 -3.15 0.87
N VAL A 847 10.79 -2.40 0.04
CA VAL A 847 10.34 -1.87 -1.27
C VAL A 847 11.26 -2.35 -2.39
N ARG A 848 10.72 -2.65 -3.56
CA ARG A 848 11.45 -3.12 -4.75
C ARG A 848 11.65 -1.98 -5.75
N LEU A 849 12.91 -1.68 -6.05
CA LEU A 849 13.34 -0.79 -7.13
C LEU A 849 13.49 -1.56 -8.46
N PRO A 850 13.47 -0.87 -9.61
CA PRO A 850 13.75 -1.49 -10.91
C PRO A 850 15.10 -2.21 -10.98
N ALA A 851 15.20 -3.21 -11.85
CA ALA A 851 16.45 -3.96 -12.06
C ALA A 851 17.59 -3.02 -12.48
N GLY A 852 18.75 -3.16 -11.82
CA GLY A 852 19.93 -2.32 -12.04
C GLY A 852 19.96 -1.02 -11.24
N LYS A 853 18.85 -0.63 -10.57
CA LYS A 853 18.80 0.52 -9.66
C LYS A 853 19.01 0.10 -8.20
N VAL A 854 19.60 0.98 -7.39
CA VAL A 854 19.87 0.78 -5.96
C VAL A 854 19.66 2.09 -5.18
N PRO A 855 19.39 2.05 -3.86
CA PRO A 855 19.35 3.25 -3.04
C PRO A 855 20.75 3.85 -2.85
N ASP A 856 20.86 5.18 -2.86
CA ASP A 856 22.12 5.87 -2.55
C ASP A 856 22.35 5.95 -1.04
N LEU A 857 23.10 4.97 -0.52
CA LEU A 857 23.41 4.84 0.90
C LEU A 857 24.28 5.98 1.48
N ARG A 858 24.76 6.95 0.67
CA ARG A 858 25.50 8.14 1.17
C ARG A 858 24.60 9.11 1.93
N GLY A 859 23.35 9.25 1.49
CA GLY A 859 22.36 10.17 2.03
C GLY A 859 21.07 9.49 2.47
N ALA A 860 21.03 8.16 2.50
CA ALA A 860 19.86 7.40 2.90
C ALA A 860 19.63 7.46 4.42
N THR A 861 18.36 7.52 4.80
CA THR A 861 17.87 7.35 6.18
C THR A 861 16.76 6.31 6.16
N GLY A 862 16.62 5.52 7.24
CA GLY A 862 15.66 4.43 7.31
C GLY A 862 15.96 3.23 6.39
N VAL A 863 17.21 3.06 5.93
CA VAL A 863 17.63 1.97 5.02
C VAL A 863 18.80 1.19 5.62
N ALA A 864 18.58 -0.11 5.87
CA ALA A 864 19.60 -1.02 6.41
C ALA A 864 20.57 -1.53 5.32
N GLY A 865 20.05 -1.75 4.12
CA GLY A 865 20.78 -2.28 2.97
C GLY A 865 19.86 -2.60 1.79
N TYR A 866 20.32 -3.46 0.88
CA TYR A 866 19.53 -3.92 -0.26
C TYR A 866 20.05 -5.27 -0.81
N ALA A 867 19.23 -5.97 -1.59
CA ALA A 867 19.59 -7.20 -2.29
C ALA A 867 19.04 -7.22 -3.73
N PRO A 868 19.83 -7.63 -4.75
CA PRO A 868 19.29 -7.92 -6.07
C PRO A 868 18.48 -9.22 -6.04
N GLY A 869 17.39 -9.30 -6.80
CA GLY A 869 16.59 -10.51 -6.93
C GLY A 869 15.70 -10.52 -8.17
N PRO A 870 14.73 -11.43 -8.26
CA PRO A 870 13.79 -11.49 -9.38
C PRO A 870 12.99 -10.18 -9.49
N GLY A 871 12.83 -9.64 -10.70
CA GLY A 871 12.03 -8.43 -10.94
C GLY A 871 12.55 -7.11 -10.36
N GLY A 872 13.72 -7.06 -9.69
CA GLY A 872 14.25 -5.80 -9.16
C GLY A 872 15.31 -5.90 -8.06
N THR A 873 15.58 -4.77 -7.42
CA THR A 873 16.41 -4.65 -6.21
C THR A 873 15.51 -4.42 -5.01
N TYR A 874 15.56 -5.30 -4.02
CA TYR A 874 14.80 -5.22 -2.77
C TYR A 874 15.58 -4.36 -1.77
N VAL A 875 14.97 -3.30 -1.27
CA VAL A 875 15.56 -2.33 -0.33
C VAL A 875 15.04 -2.59 1.07
N HIS A 876 15.95 -2.78 2.02
CA HIS A 876 15.64 -3.19 3.39
C HIS A 876 15.37 -1.94 4.22
N LEU A 877 14.11 -1.68 4.55
CA LEU A 877 13.73 -0.54 5.38
C LEU A 877 14.04 -0.86 6.85
N SER A 878 14.62 0.09 7.57
CA SER A 878 15.08 -0.10 8.95
C SER A 878 14.14 0.50 10.01
N GLY A 879 12.98 1.00 9.58
CA GLY A 879 12.01 1.71 10.40
C GLY A 879 10.80 2.12 9.57
N SER A 880 9.78 2.72 10.19
CA SER A 880 8.52 3.08 9.52
C SER A 880 8.58 4.34 8.64
N GLN A 881 9.76 4.93 8.50
CA GLN A 881 10.03 6.04 7.60
C GLN A 881 11.40 5.82 6.97
N ALA A 882 11.51 6.06 5.67
CA ALA A 882 12.78 6.07 4.95
C ALA A 882 12.85 7.22 3.95
N ARG A 883 14.06 7.73 3.70
CA ARG A 883 14.33 8.71 2.63
C ARG A 883 15.64 8.35 1.93
N PHE A 884 15.61 8.19 0.62
CA PHE A 884 16.79 7.84 -0.19
C PHE A 884 16.69 8.33 -1.64
N GLY A 885 17.82 8.73 -2.23
CA GLY A 885 17.95 8.87 -3.69
C GLY A 885 18.16 7.50 -4.35
N VAL A 886 17.99 7.41 -5.67
CA VAL A 886 18.17 6.17 -6.45
C VAL A 886 19.23 6.37 -7.52
N ILE A 887 20.19 5.45 -7.58
CA ILE A 887 21.33 5.47 -8.51
C ILE A 887 21.46 4.14 -9.25
N ASP A 888 22.24 4.12 -10.33
CA ASP A 888 22.62 2.88 -11.01
C ASP A 888 23.59 2.06 -10.15
N VAL A 889 23.43 0.73 -10.13
CA VAL A 889 24.29 -0.19 -9.36
C VAL A 889 25.78 -0.07 -9.71
N ALA A 890 26.09 0.32 -10.95
CA ALA A 890 27.46 0.59 -11.41
C ALA A 890 28.11 1.85 -10.79
N GLN A 891 27.30 2.74 -10.21
CA GLN A 891 27.74 3.95 -9.49
C GLN A 891 27.69 3.78 -7.97
N ALA A 892 27.26 2.60 -7.48
CA ALA A 892 27.08 2.35 -6.05
C ALA A 892 28.42 2.41 -5.29
N PRO A 893 28.55 3.27 -4.25
CA PRO A 893 29.76 3.36 -3.46
C PRO A 893 29.93 2.12 -2.56
N ARG A 894 31.18 1.76 -2.25
CA ARG A 894 31.51 0.58 -1.41
C ARG A 894 31.30 0.83 0.09
N ILE A 895 30.10 1.26 0.47
CA ILE A 895 29.69 1.46 1.86
C ILE A 895 29.25 0.10 2.46
N PRO A 896 29.65 -0.26 3.69
CA PRO A 896 29.15 -1.45 4.38
C PRO A 896 27.64 -1.42 4.64
N TYR A 897 26.92 -2.50 4.31
CA TYR A 897 25.47 -2.62 4.55
C TYR A 897 25.03 -4.07 4.78
N LEU A 898 23.81 -4.26 5.30
CA LEU A 898 23.19 -5.57 5.46
C LEU A 898 22.72 -6.11 4.10
N ALA A 899 23.36 -7.16 3.60
CA ALA A 899 23.00 -7.77 2.32
C ALA A 899 21.71 -8.59 2.44
N ASP A 900 21.58 -9.42 3.47
CA ASP A 900 20.34 -10.10 3.82
C ASP A 900 20.30 -10.58 5.28
N ALA A 901 19.10 -10.88 5.78
CA ALA A 901 18.85 -11.56 7.06
C ALA A 901 17.56 -12.42 7.03
N ASN A 902 17.42 -13.40 7.92
CA ASN A 902 16.24 -14.27 8.04
C ASN A 902 15.31 -13.91 9.21
N GLY A 903 15.04 -12.62 9.41
CA GLY A 903 14.21 -12.11 10.52
C GLY A 903 13.90 -10.63 10.35
N SER A 904 13.09 -10.08 11.24
CA SER A 904 12.87 -8.63 11.32
C SER A 904 14.10 -7.92 11.88
N ILE A 905 14.25 -6.64 11.52
CA ILE A 905 15.31 -5.77 12.03
C ILE A 905 14.68 -4.72 12.94
N GLU A 906 15.26 -4.57 14.12
CA GLU A 906 14.94 -3.49 15.07
C GLU A 906 16.23 -2.77 15.49
N ASN A 907 16.10 -1.60 16.11
CA ASN A 907 17.20 -0.79 16.65
C ASN A 907 18.41 -0.59 15.70
N PHE A 908 18.13 -0.43 14.39
CA PHE A 908 19.17 -0.20 13.39
C PHE A 908 19.74 1.21 13.51
N GLU A 909 21.02 1.32 13.85
CA GLU A 909 21.75 2.59 13.89
C GLU A 909 22.94 2.58 12.92
N ARG A 910 23.11 3.67 12.15
CA ARG A 910 24.24 3.85 11.22
C ARG A 910 24.98 5.15 11.53
N ASN A 911 26.29 5.06 11.62
CA ASN A 911 27.18 6.21 11.85
C ASN A 911 28.41 6.15 10.91
N ALA A 912 29.32 7.12 11.02
CA ALA A 912 30.48 7.22 10.13
C ALA A 912 31.47 6.04 10.23
N ARG A 913 31.48 5.31 11.34
CA ARG A 913 32.36 4.15 11.61
C ARG A 913 31.64 2.80 11.48
N GLY A 914 30.43 2.75 10.91
CA GLY A 914 29.71 1.49 10.69
C GLY A 914 28.24 1.53 11.10
N PHE A 915 27.71 0.39 11.53
CA PHE A 915 26.30 0.25 11.91
C PHE A 915 26.07 -0.89 12.91
N SER A 916 24.97 -0.84 13.65
CA SER A 916 24.49 -1.91 14.52
C SER A 916 23.00 -2.18 14.28
N PHE A 917 22.51 -3.35 14.70
CA PHE A 917 21.10 -3.73 14.63
C PHE A 917 20.75 -4.93 15.52
N ASP A 918 19.49 -5.02 15.90
CA ASP A 918 18.88 -6.22 16.48
C ASP A 918 18.19 -7.03 15.38
N LEU A 919 18.36 -8.35 15.41
CA LEU A 919 17.75 -9.32 14.49
C LEU A 919 16.86 -10.29 15.27
N HIS A 920 15.58 -10.36 14.89
CA HIS A 920 14.61 -11.28 15.48
C HIS A 920 14.13 -12.29 14.44
N SER A 921 14.54 -13.54 14.58
CA SER A 921 14.18 -14.66 13.69
C SER A 921 13.28 -15.67 14.41
N LEU A 922 12.43 -16.37 13.66
CA LEU A 922 11.67 -17.52 14.21
C LEU A 922 12.51 -18.82 14.22
N ILE A 923 13.49 -18.93 13.32
CA ILE A 923 14.49 -20.02 13.26
C ILE A 923 15.88 -19.50 13.67
N ALA A 924 16.90 -20.38 13.65
CA ALA A 924 18.29 -19.99 13.93
C ALA A 924 18.73 -18.76 13.09
N PRO A 925 19.17 -17.65 13.73
CA PRO A 925 19.39 -16.38 13.05
C PRO A 925 20.62 -16.40 12.14
N GLN A 926 20.45 -15.84 10.95
CA GLN A 926 21.42 -15.78 9.85
C GLN A 926 21.36 -14.39 9.20
N PHE A 927 22.53 -13.84 8.89
CA PHE A 927 22.65 -12.63 8.10
C PHE A 927 23.92 -12.65 7.24
N ARG A 928 23.97 -11.80 6.22
CA ARG A 928 25.17 -11.51 5.42
C ARG A 928 25.37 -10.01 5.28
N LEU A 929 26.61 -9.56 5.29
CA LEU A 929 26.98 -8.16 5.09
C LEU A 929 27.66 -7.98 3.72
N ALA A 930 27.39 -6.86 3.06
CA ALA A 930 28.09 -6.42 1.86
C ALA A 930 29.14 -5.36 2.22
N ASN A 931 30.23 -5.30 1.42
CA ASN A 931 31.35 -4.36 1.55
C ASN A 931 32.09 -4.34 2.91
N ALA A 932 31.68 -5.13 3.90
CA ALA A 932 32.22 -5.13 5.27
C ALA A 932 33.61 -5.80 5.43
N GLY A 933 34.42 -5.87 4.38
CA GLY A 933 35.70 -6.58 4.38
C GLY A 933 36.81 -5.93 5.23
N ALA A 934 36.63 -4.67 5.62
CA ALA A 934 37.49 -3.93 6.54
C ALA A 934 36.78 -3.64 7.89
N CYS A 935 35.75 -4.43 8.23
CA CYS A 935 34.96 -4.24 9.44
C CYS A 935 35.08 -5.43 10.39
N ARG A 936 35.24 -5.14 11.68
CA ARG A 936 35.07 -6.10 12.76
C ARG A 936 33.59 -6.26 13.05
N VAL A 937 33.06 -7.45 12.80
CA VAL A 937 31.69 -7.82 13.19
C VAL A 937 31.70 -8.49 14.56
N THR A 938 30.85 -8.05 15.47
CA THR A 938 30.56 -8.77 16.71
C THR A 938 29.07 -9.08 16.81
N ARG A 939 28.71 -10.13 17.55
CA ARG A 939 27.31 -10.52 17.78
C ARG A 939 27.14 -11.10 19.17
N HIS A 940 26.00 -10.86 19.80
CA HIS A 940 25.65 -11.47 21.08
C HIS A 940 24.14 -11.80 21.15
N PRO A 941 23.72 -12.86 21.87
CA PRO A 941 22.31 -13.18 22.05
C PRO A 941 21.57 -12.07 22.79
N LEU A 942 20.34 -11.77 22.35
CA LEU A 942 19.42 -10.94 23.11
C LEU A 942 18.74 -11.81 24.17
N ALA A 943 18.70 -11.33 25.42
CA ALA A 943 18.27 -12.13 26.58
C ALA A 943 16.79 -12.58 26.55
N SER A 944 15.98 -12.05 25.63
CA SER A 944 14.57 -12.38 25.45
C SER A 944 14.32 -13.72 24.75
N THR A 945 15.19 -14.13 23.82
CA THR A 945 14.85 -15.16 22.81
C THR A 945 16.09 -15.83 22.21
N PRO A 946 16.19 -17.18 22.19
CA PRO A 946 17.35 -17.88 21.60
C PRO A 946 17.60 -17.59 20.12
N SER A 947 16.55 -17.22 19.39
CA SER A 947 16.58 -16.89 17.95
C SER A 947 16.78 -15.38 17.69
N SER A 948 17.32 -14.62 18.64
CA SER A 948 17.53 -13.18 18.50
C SER A 948 18.96 -12.76 18.84
N LEU A 949 19.53 -11.86 18.04
CA LEU A 949 20.92 -11.39 18.15
C LEU A 949 21.00 -9.87 18.04
N HIS A 950 21.83 -9.25 18.86
CA HIS A 950 22.41 -7.95 18.53
C HIS A 950 23.64 -8.17 17.64
N VAL A 951 23.85 -7.28 16.67
CA VAL A 951 24.99 -7.29 15.75
C VAL A 951 25.59 -5.89 15.68
N ASP A 952 26.89 -5.78 15.96
CA ASP A 952 27.69 -4.55 15.78
C ASP A 952 28.70 -4.76 14.64
N VAL A 953 28.80 -3.77 13.76
CA VAL A 953 29.67 -3.76 12.58
C VAL A 953 30.53 -2.51 12.63
N ALA A 954 31.64 -2.58 13.37
CA ALA A 954 32.62 -1.51 13.49
C ALA A 954 33.63 -1.58 12.33
N CYS A 955 33.75 -0.51 11.55
CA CYS A 955 34.64 -0.40 10.40
C CYS A 955 35.74 0.62 10.66
N ASP A 956 36.98 0.23 10.40
CA ASP A 956 38.11 1.16 10.37
C ASP A 956 38.02 2.03 9.10
N ILE A 957 38.36 3.32 9.23
CA ILE A 957 38.25 4.35 8.16
C ILE A 957 39.63 4.62 7.55
#